data_AF-A0A315W372-F1
#
_entry.id   AF-A0A315W372-F1
#
_cell.length_a   1.000
_cell.length_b   1.000
_cell.length_c   1.000
_cell.angle_alpha   90.00
_cell.angle_beta   90.00
_cell.angle_gamma   90.00
#
_symmetry.space_group_name_H-M   'P 1'
#
loop_
_entity.id
_entity.type
_entity.pdbx_description
1 polymer ?
#
loop_
_entity_poly.entity_id
_entity_poly.type
_entity_poly.pdbx_seq_one_letter_code
_entity_poly.pdbx_strand_id
1 'polypeptide(L)'
;MSAQIRLRLLPSARCLFDEPIQVKVAGLRSKQMVTLRARSTDERGVVFNSSASYRADGRGEIDLNRDASLCGSYVGVEPMGLLRSLKADTLHKYFYKNKALEPFMVNFSVHEDEGGMLAEATNERCLMGDGVRRVPIKEGNIQGVLFTPPGEGPFPAVLDLCTFMSEKRASLLANKGFVVLALPVFTDRPKLERMNLDDFEEAVKFLQNQPKVSSKGVGVISRSKGGDIALSLAAFVPGVEAVVWINGCSANVGIPLYYKDRQILSPLMFDFTKVIPSESGANIIKQAVENPLAEENKGSVVPIERAGSRFLFVASEDDLNWDSKGYLDDMVARLERHQKKNFESVIYPAAGHLLEPPYGPHCPSALHGMLRFPVMWGGEPQAHAAAELHLWKKIQDFLRTHLSCNPAQTKSNIEDTWDPIIHPTAPQMSSQVRLRLLPSARCLFDEPVQVKVAGLRSKQVVTMRARSTDEKGVVFSSSATYRADSSGEIDLSRDASLSGNYVGVEPMGLLWSMRSDVLHKRFQKTNSLNPHVVNFSVHEEEGRMVAEATNERFLMGDGVSRVPVKQGNIRGVLFTPPGEGPFPAVLDLYTFGGGLSEKRAALLASRGFLVLTVALYGHDDMPKNIKEVHLDYFEESIKFLKNQDKAGSNGVGVISLSKSGDLALSIASYLPGVQAVVWINGCSANVAFPLYYKNRQILSALKFDINKVTSTESGAIFTKYGMHDPLKEENKASLVPIERASGRFLFAASEDDFNWDSKAYMDEMVDRLKRHGKENFESVSYPGAGHYLEPPFGPYCPSSFHGVVGMPVLWGGEPRAHAAAEVHLWKKIQEFFRTHLNCDETQTKSKSAPFLSFRLLRGRISLQLLSEGLFVLLLYLHEE
;
A
#
# COMPACT_ATOMS: atom_id res chain seq x y z
N MET A 1 38.05 -32.66 -4.89
CA MET A 1 37.64 -31.76 -5.99
C MET A 1 36.37 -31.05 -5.54
N SER A 2 36.36 -29.72 -5.48
CA SER A 2 35.14 -28.97 -5.16
C SER A 2 34.09 -29.27 -6.23
N ALA A 3 32.96 -29.87 -5.85
CA ALA A 3 31.87 -30.11 -6.78
C ALA A 3 31.29 -28.74 -7.17
N GLN A 4 31.42 -28.36 -8.44
CA GLN A 4 30.83 -27.14 -8.97
C GLN A 4 29.31 -27.19 -8.75
N ILE A 5 28.74 -26.15 -8.12
CA ILE A 5 27.29 -26.02 -7.93
C ILE A 5 26.63 -25.93 -9.30
N ARG A 6 25.59 -26.73 -9.52
CA ARG A 6 24.88 -26.83 -10.80
C ARG A 6 23.42 -26.49 -10.60
N LEU A 7 22.98 -25.41 -11.24
CA LEU A 7 21.57 -25.11 -11.44
C LEU A 7 21.12 -25.75 -12.76
N ARG A 8 20.08 -26.57 -12.72
CA ARG A 8 19.51 -27.26 -13.87
C ARG A 8 18.05 -26.86 -14.06
N LEU A 9 17.71 -26.57 -15.31
CA LEU A 9 16.35 -26.29 -15.77
C LEU A 9 15.94 -27.44 -16.70
N LEU A 10 14.92 -28.19 -16.31
CA LEU A 10 14.40 -29.35 -17.05
C LEU A 10 13.00 -29.04 -17.61
N PRO A 11 12.61 -29.60 -18.77
CA PRO A 11 13.35 -30.58 -19.58
C PRO A 11 14.50 -29.97 -20.40
N SER A 12 14.52 -28.66 -20.60
CA SER A 12 15.50 -27.96 -21.43
C SER A 12 15.65 -26.50 -21.00
N ALA A 13 16.76 -25.87 -21.41
CA ALA A 13 16.95 -24.43 -21.25
C ALA A 13 15.91 -23.62 -22.06
N ARG A 14 15.33 -24.21 -23.12
CA ARG A 14 14.33 -23.57 -23.99
C ARG A 14 13.04 -24.39 -24.01
N CYS A 15 11.91 -23.79 -23.67
CA CYS A 15 10.59 -24.45 -23.65
C CYS A 15 9.50 -23.48 -24.13
N LEU A 16 8.28 -23.97 -24.34
CA LEU A 16 7.15 -23.07 -24.58
C LEU A 16 6.76 -22.33 -23.30
N PHE A 17 6.18 -21.14 -23.48
CA PHE A 17 5.73 -20.31 -22.36
C PHE A 17 4.68 -21.01 -21.49
N ASP A 18 3.83 -21.84 -22.10
CA ASP A 18 2.77 -22.59 -21.42
C ASP A 18 3.21 -23.99 -20.96
N GLU A 19 4.51 -24.26 -20.91
CA GLU A 19 5.08 -25.53 -20.41
C GLU A 19 5.79 -25.34 -19.06
N PRO A 20 5.59 -26.24 -18.08
CA PRO A 20 6.28 -26.13 -16.80
C PRO A 20 7.78 -26.34 -16.96
N ILE A 21 8.54 -25.76 -16.03
CA ILE A 21 9.97 -26.06 -15.87
C ILE A 21 10.22 -26.62 -14.49
N GLN A 22 11.16 -27.56 -14.40
CA GLN A 22 11.66 -28.04 -13.12
C GLN A 22 13.02 -27.40 -12.84
N VAL A 23 13.12 -26.72 -11.70
CA VAL A 23 14.34 -26.08 -11.24
C VAL A 23 14.99 -26.97 -10.18
N LYS A 24 16.21 -27.41 -10.45
CA LYS A 24 17.01 -28.19 -9.50
C LYS A 24 18.37 -27.56 -9.26
N VAL A 25 18.85 -27.65 -8.03
CA VAL A 25 20.22 -27.29 -7.67
C VAL A 25 20.91 -28.51 -7.11
N ALA A 26 22.16 -28.76 -7.51
CA ALA A 26 22.98 -29.84 -6.99
C ALA A 26 24.41 -29.36 -6.74
N GLY A 27 25.13 -30.10 -5.89
CA GLY A 27 26.51 -29.76 -5.52
C GLY A 27 26.60 -28.71 -4.41
N LEU A 28 25.49 -28.46 -3.70
CA LEU A 28 25.51 -27.67 -2.46
C LEU A 28 26.10 -28.50 -1.32
N ARG A 29 26.50 -27.85 -0.23
CA ARG A 29 26.80 -28.56 1.02
C ARG A 29 25.50 -29.14 1.58
N SER A 30 25.61 -30.25 2.32
CA SER A 30 24.46 -30.85 3.00
C SER A 30 23.76 -29.79 3.87
N LYS A 31 22.44 -29.66 3.72
CA LYS A 31 21.64 -28.65 4.45
C LYS A 31 22.03 -27.19 4.22
N GLN A 32 22.80 -26.88 3.18
CA GLN A 32 23.15 -25.51 2.82
C GLN A 32 21.90 -24.69 2.50
N MET A 33 21.81 -23.50 3.07
CA MET A 33 20.83 -22.49 2.69
C MET A 33 21.31 -21.72 1.46
N VAL A 34 20.41 -21.52 0.52
CA VAL A 34 20.64 -20.67 -0.65
C VAL A 34 19.37 -19.90 -0.98
N THR A 35 19.54 -18.71 -1.55
CA THR A 35 18.43 -17.97 -2.15
C THR A 35 18.42 -18.24 -3.65
N LEU A 36 17.31 -18.79 -4.15
CA LEU A 36 17.05 -18.83 -5.59
C LEU A 36 16.34 -17.53 -5.97
N ARG A 37 16.79 -16.93 -7.06
CA ARG A 37 16.17 -15.72 -7.64
C ARG A 37 15.75 -16.03 -9.07
N ALA A 38 14.59 -15.52 -9.47
CA ALA A 38 14.23 -15.39 -10.87
C ALA A 38 14.15 -13.91 -11.22
N ARG A 39 14.77 -13.54 -12.33
CA ARG A 39 14.76 -12.18 -12.85
C ARG A 39 14.39 -12.22 -14.31
N SER A 40 13.53 -11.29 -14.71
CA SER A 40 13.25 -11.09 -16.10
C SER A 40 12.86 -9.65 -16.43
N THR A 41 12.95 -9.30 -17.70
CA THR A 41 12.57 -7.99 -18.22
C THR A 41 11.46 -8.19 -19.25
N ASP A 42 10.37 -7.43 -19.10
CA ASP A 42 9.26 -7.49 -20.03
C ASP A 42 9.54 -6.73 -21.34
N GLU A 43 8.61 -6.80 -22.30
CA GLU A 43 8.77 -6.13 -23.61
C GLU A 43 8.77 -4.59 -23.53
N ARG A 44 8.45 -4.01 -22.37
CA ARG A 44 8.50 -2.57 -22.11
C ARG A 44 9.74 -2.15 -21.34
N GLY A 45 10.66 -3.07 -21.08
CA GLY A 45 11.90 -2.79 -20.34
C GLY A 45 11.73 -2.76 -18.82
N VAL A 46 10.58 -3.17 -18.29
CA VAL A 46 10.33 -3.23 -16.84
C VAL A 46 10.91 -4.52 -16.30
N VAL A 47 11.69 -4.42 -15.23
CA VAL A 47 12.32 -5.56 -14.56
C VAL A 47 11.35 -6.15 -13.54
N PHE A 48 11.18 -7.46 -13.60
CA PHE A 48 10.42 -8.27 -12.66
C PHE A 48 11.35 -9.24 -11.96
N ASN A 49 11.22 -9.33 -10.64
CA ASN A 49 12.05 -10.17 -9.80
C ASN A 49 11.19 -11.02 -8.87
N SER A 50 11.69 -12.19 -8.53
CA SER A 50 11.20 -13.00 -7.42
C SER A 50 12.38 -13.69 -6.74
N SER A 51 12.22 -14.01 -5.47
CA SER A 51 13.23 -14.77 -4.74
C SER A 51 12.56 -15.70 -3.74
N ALA A 52 13.17 -16.85 -3.52
CA ALA A 52 12.72 -17.82 -2.54
C ALA A 52 13.94 -18.54 -1.97
N SER A 53 13.96 -18.70 -0.65
CA SER A 53 15.08 -19.32 0.07
C SER A 53 14.79 -20.79 0.32
N TYR A 54 15.78 -21.62 0.05
CA TYR A 54 15.68 -23.08 0.12
C TYR A 54 16.81 -23.67 0.93
N ARG A 55 16.53 -24.82 1.54
CA ARG A 55 17.52 -25.65 2.22
C ARG A 55 17.78 -26.90 1.39
N ALA A 56 19.05 -27.13 1.04
CA ALA A 56 19.46 -28.36 0.38
C ALA A 56 19.17 -29.60 1.25
N ASP A 57 18.92 -30.73 0.62
CA ASP A 57 18.73 -32.00 1.30
C ASP A 57 20.07 -32.56 1.86
N GLY A 58 20.02 -33.78 2.42
CA GLY A 58 21.21 -34.44 2.97
C GLY A 58 22.33 -34.67 1.95
N ARG A 59 22.01 -34.67 0.65
CA ARG A 59 22.93 -34.87 -0.47
C ARG A 59 23.38 -33.56 -1.12
N GLY A 60 22.92 -32.41 -0.61
CA GLY A 60 23.24 -31.11 -1.21
C GLY A 60 22.44 -30.80 -2.46
N GLU A 61 21.22 -31.34 -2.57
CA GLU A 61 20.31 -31.12 -3.69
C GLU A 61 19.08 -30.31 -3.26
N ILE A 62 18.57 -29.49 -4.17
CA ILE A 62 17.27 -28.80 -4.07
C ILE A 62 16.47 -29.17 -5.31
N ASP A 63 15.23 -29.59 -5.13
CA ASP A 63 14.25 -29.83 -6.19
C ASP A 63 12.96 -29.10 -5.85
N LEU A 64 12.59 -28.09 -6.64
CA LEU A 64 11.42 -27.24 -6.35
C LEU A 64 10.09 -28.01 -6.41
N ASN A 65 10.08 -29.23 -6.97
CA ASN A 65 8.91 -30.11 -6.92
C ASN A 65 8.72 -30.82 -5.57
N ARG A 66 9.74 -30.81 -4.72
CA ARG A 66 9.79 -31.55 -3.46
C ARG A 66 10.04 -30.64 -2.27
N ASP A 67 10.99 -29.72 -2.42
CA ASP A 67 11.52 -28.92 -1.34
C ASP A 67 10.75 -27.61 -1.20
N ALA A 68 10.26 -27.34 0.01
CA ALA A 68 9.51 -26.14 0.29
C ALA A 68 10.42 -24.91 0.36
N SER A 69 9.98 -23.82 -0.27
CA SER A 69 10.52 -22.49 0.03
C SER A 69 10.25 -22.15 1.49
N LEU A 70 11.27 -21.69 2.20
CA LEU A 70 11.20 -21.33 3.63
C LEU A 70 10.74 -19.88 3.83
N CYS A 71 11.11 -18.99 2.91
CA CYS A 71 10.74 -17.58 2.91
C CYS A 71 10.99 -16.95 1.53
N GLY A 72 10.48 -15.73 1.31
CA GLY A 72 10.67 -14.98 0.08
C GLY A 72 9.33 -14.58 -0.54
N SER A 73 9.29 -14.47 -1.86
CA SER A 73 8.11 -14.12 -2.66
C SER A 73 6.97 -15.14 -2.53
N TYR A 74 7.26 -16.37 -2.09
CA TYR A 74 6.28 -17.41 -1.79
C TYR A 74 6.87 -18.42 -0.79
N VAL A 75 6.02 -19.22 -0.16
CA VAL A 75 6.36 -20.24 0.84
C VAL A 75 5.65 -21.55 0.50
N GLY A 76 6.29 -22.68 0.79
CA GLY A 76 5.75 -24.01 0.52
C GLY A 76 6.31 -24.65 -0.75
N VAL A 77 5.77 -25.82 -1.10
CA VAL A 77 6.19 -26.60 -2.28
C VAL A 77 5.45 -26.07 -3.50
N GLU A 78 6.11 -25.19 -4.24
CA GLU A 78 5.53 -24.43 -5.34
C GLU A 78 6.50 -24.45 -6.53
N PRO A 79 6.43 -25.49 -7.40
CA PRO A 79 7.35 -25.71 -8.52
C PRO A 79 7.61 -24.48 -9.40
N MET A 80 6.52 -23.77 -9.68
CA MET A 80 6.48 -22.61 -10.57
C MET A 80 6.36 -21.30 -9.79
N GLY A 81 6.56 -21.34 -8.46
CA GLY A 81 6.39 -20.19 -7.59
C GLY A 81 7.28 -19.02 -7.98
N LEU A 82 8.52 -19.29 -8.42
CA LEU A 82 9.45 -18.24 -8.88
C LEU A 82 8.91 -17.50 -10.10
N LEU A 83 8.27 -18.16 -11.06
CA LEU A 83 7.68 -17.48 -12.23
C LEU A 83 6.39 -16.74 -11.85
N ARG A 84 5.50 -17.42 -11.12
CA ARG A 84 4.20 -16.87 -10.69
C ARG A 84 4.34 -15.60 -9.85
N SER A 85 5.38 -15.55 -9.01
CA SER A 85 5.62 -14.47 -8.06
C SER A 85 6.58 -13.38 -8.57
N LEU A 86 6.95 -13.41 -9.85
CA LEU A 86 7.66 -12.31 -10.50
C LEU A 86 6.85 -11.02 -10.33
N LYS A 87 7.47 -10.01 -9.74
CA LYS A 87 6.86 -8.69 -9.55
C LYS A 87 7.85 -7.59 -9.87
N ALA A 88 7.35 -6.47 -10.39
CA ALA A 88 8.16 -5.27 -10.53
C ALA A 88 8.36 -4.63 -9.15
N ASP A 89 9.42 -3.82 -9.02
CA ASP A 89 9.66 -3.04 -7.81
C ASP A 89 8.60 -1.94 -7.62
N THR A 90 7.94 -1.54 -8.70
CA THR A 90 6.83 -0.59 -8.71
C THR A 90 5.49 -1.30 -8.87
N LEU A 91 4.46 -0.78 -8.18
CA LEU A 91 3.13 -1.37 -8.18
C LEU A 91 2.41 -1.19 -9.53
N HIS A 92 1.32 -1.93 -9.67
CA HIS A 92 0.41 -1.82 -10.81
C HIS A 92 1.08 -2.04 -12.19
N LYS A 93 2.18 -2.79 -12.20
CA LYS A 93 2.84 -3.22 -13.42
C LYS A 93 2.29 -4.58 -13.85
N TYR A 94 1.64 -4.56 -15.00
CA TYR A 94 1.33 -5.78 -15.73
C TYR A 94 2.58 -6.27 -16.46
N PHE A 95 2.81 -7.59 -16.44
CA PHE A 95 3.93 -8.20 -17.12
C PHE A 95 3.64 -8.32 -18.64
N TYR A 96 4.31 -7.50 -19.47
CA TYR A 96 4.04 -7.46 -20.91
C TYR A 96 4.86 -8.49 -21.71
N LYS A 97 4.17 -9.50 -22.26
CA LYS A 97 4.70 -10.43 -23.25
C LYS A 97 3.68 -10.70 -24.35
N ASN A 98 3.71 -9.89 -25.41
CA ASN A 98 2.73 -9.91 -26.48
C ASN A 98 3.31 -10.25 -27.85
N LYS A 99 4.62 -10.08 -28.09
CA LYS A 99 5.25 -10.38 -29.40
C LYS A 99 5.66 -11.84 -29.47
N ALA A 100 5.25 -12.57 -30.50
CA ALA A 100 5.52 -14.01 -30.55
C ALA A 100 6.98 -14.40 -30.91
N LEU A 101 7.69 -13.52 -31.63
CA LEU A 101 9.02 -13.81 -32.18
C LEU A 101 10.15 -13.78 -31.15
N GLU A 102 10.03 -12.94 -30.12
CA GLU A 102 11.08 -12.77 -29.12
C GLU A 102 10.81 -13.73 -27.95
N PRO A 103 11.76 -14.61 -27.58
CA PRO A 103 11.61 -15.44 -26.39
C PRO A 103 11.65 -14.57 -25.13
N PHE A 104 10.94 -15.02 -24.10
CA PHE A 104 11.01 -14.43 -22.78
C PHE A 104 12.16 -15.06 -21.99
N MET A 105 13.11 -14.24 -21.57
CA MET A 105 14.35 -14.71 -20.92
C MET A 105 14.20 -14.63 -19.40
N VAL A 106 14.12 -15.77 -18.72
CA VAL A 106 14.11 -15.80 -17.25
C VAL A 106 15.46 -16.27 -16.75
N ASN A 107 16.22 -15.38 -16.14
CA ASN A 107 17.47 -15.73 -15.47
C ASN A 107 17.13 -16.27 -14.08
N PHE A 108 17.48 -17.53 -13.85
CA PHE A 108 17.49 -18.15 -12.54
C PHE A 108 18.91 -18.11 -11.99
N SER A 109 19.04 -17.73 -10.73
CA SER A 109 20.34 -17.71 -10.06
C SER A 109 20.24 -18.19 -8.63
N VAL A 110 21.30 -18.86 -8.18
CA VAL A 110 21.49 -19.36 -6.81
C VAL A 110 22.50 -18.46 -6.13
N HIS A 111 22.20 -18.00 -4.92
CA HIS A 111 23.05 -17.08 -4.14
C HIS A 111 23.30 -17.65 -2.75
N GLU A 112 24.50 -17.45 -2.20
CA GLU A 112 24.73 -17.65 -0.75
C GLU A 112 24.21 -16.46 0.06
N ASP A 113 23.98 -16.68 1.34
CA ASP A 113 23.38 -15.69 2.26
C ASP A 113 24.31 -14.48 2.53
N GLU A 114 25.63 -14.62 2.36
CA GLU A 114 26.64 -13.57 2.63
C GLU A 114 27.39 -13.04 1.37
N GLY A 115 27.01 -13.46 0.15
CA GLY A 115 27.60 -12.95 -1.09
C GLY A 115 27.55 -13.93 -2.27
N GLY A 116 27.95 -13.44 -3.46
CA GLY A 116 28.30 -14.23 -4.65
C GLY A 116 27.18 -15.07 -5.28
N MET A 117 26.90 -14.82 -6.57
CA MET A 117 26.12 -15.77 -7.36
C MET A 117 26.90 -17.10 -7.49
N LEU A 118 26.29 -18.20 -7.06
CA LEU A 118 26.87 -19.55 -7.08
C LEU A 118 26.72 -20.25 -8.42
N ALA A 119 25.55 -20.09 -9.02
CA ALA A 119 25.20 -20.64 -10.31
C ALA A 119 24.09 -19.79 -10.92
N GLU A 120 24.06 -19.70 -12.23
CA GLU A 120 22.93 -19.18 -12.97
C GLU A 120 22.59 -20.10 -14.14
N ALA A 121 21.33 -20.02 -14.56
CA ALA A 121 20.83 -20.67 -15.74
C ALA A 121 19.69 -19.82 -16.28
N THR A 122 19.66 -19.63 -17.59
CA THR A 122 18.61 -18.86 -18.24
C THR A 122 17.62 -19.80 -18.90
N ASN A 123 16.34 -19.59 -18.66
CA ASN A 123 15.25 -20.24 -19.37
C ASN A 123 14.77 -19.33 -20.51
N GLU A 124 14.81 -19.84 -21.74
CA GLU A 124 14.18 -19.21 -22.90
C GLU A 124 12.76 -19.74 -23.04
N ARG A 125 11.77 -18.88 -22.79
CA ARG A 125 10.34 -19.24 -22.89
C ARG A 125 9.77 -18.68 -24.18
N CYS A 126 9.60 -19.55 -25.17
CA CYS A 126 9.10 -19.19 -26.50
C CYS A 126 7.57 -19.20 -26.56
N LEU A 127 7.00 -18.27 -27.30
CA LEU A 127 5.57 -18.31 -27.63
C LEU A 127 5.28 -19.17 -28.87
N MET A 128 6.26 -19.33 -29.74
CA MET A 128 6.19 -20.17 -30.93
C MET A 128 7.14 -21.36 -30.81
N GLY A 129 6.59 -22.55 -31.00
CA GLY A 129 7.33 -23.79 -31.14
C GLY A 129 7.82 -24.00 -32.57
N ASP A 130 8.63 -25.04 -32.75
CA ASP A 130 9.25 -25.33 -34.03
C ASP A 130 8.20 -25.62 -35.11
N GLY A 131 8.34 -24.96 -36.26
CA GLY A 131 7.47 -25.14 -37.43
C GLY A 131 6.14 -24.37 -37.39
N VAL A 132 5.80 -23.68 -36.31
CA VAL A 132 4.66 -22.74 -36.32
C VAL A 132 5.03 -21.51 -37.16
N ARG A 133 4.18 -21.13 -38.09
CA ARG A 133 4.39 -19.94 -38.93
C ARG A 133 3.58 -18.76 -38.41
N ARG A 134 4.18 -17.58 -38.40
CA ARG A 134 3.56 -16.29 -38.10
C ARG A 134 3.49 -15.44 -39.37
N VAL A 135 2.30 -14.98 -39.73
CA VAL A 135 2.07 -14.14 -40.91
C VAL A 135 1.24 -12.92 -40.50
N PRO A 136 1.81 -11.70 -40.49
CA PRO A 136 1.03 -10.48 -40.33
C PRO A 136 0.03 -10.35 -41.48
N ILE A 137 -1.23 -10.05 -41.17
CA ILE A 137 -2.30 -9.89 -42.14
C ILE A 137 -2.74 -8.43 -42.15
N LYS A 138 -2.76 -7.85 -43.35
CA LYS A 138 -3.30 -6.52 -43.63
C LYS A 138 -4.08 -6.59 -44.94
N GLU A 139 -5.32 -7.05 -44.85
CA GLU A 139 -6.22 -7.28 -45.99
C GLU A 139 -7.61 -6.78 -45.61
N GLY A 140 -8.20 -5.93 -46.45
CA GLY A 140 -9.45 -5.25 -46.13
C GLY A 140 -9.39 -4.53 -44.78
N ASN A 141 -10.34 -4.81 -43.90
CA ASN A 141 -10.37 -4.28 -42.52
C ASN A 141 -9.57 -5.13 -41.52
N ILE A 142 -9.03 -6.28 -41.94
CA ILE A 142 -8.28 -7.17 -41.06
C ILE A 142 -6.89 -6.60 -40.84
N GLN A 143 -6.60 -6.20 -39.59
CA GLN A 143 -5.26 -5.85 -39.12
C GLN A 143 -4.86 -6.76 -37.97
N GLY A 144 -4.35 -7.94 -38.33
CA GLY A 144 -4.15 -9.07 -37.41
C GLY A 144 -2.83 -9.82 -37.64
N VAL A 145 -2.65 -10.91 -36.90
CA VAL A 145 -1.52 -11.83 -37.09
C VAL A 145 -2.03 -13.26 -37.12
N LEU A 146 -1.80 -13.96 -38.23
CA LEU A 146 -2.17 -15.35 -38.43
C LEU A 146 -1.05 -16.27 -37.98
N PHE A 147 -1.39 -17.25 -37.14
CA PHE A 147 -0.52 -18.33 -36.70
C PHE A 147 -1.01 -19.65 -37.29
N THR A 148 -0.12 -20.41 -37.92
CA THR A 148 -0.45 -21.71 -38.51
C THR A 148 0.45 -22.82 -37.95
N PRO A 149 -0.11 -23.98 -37.54
CA PRO A 149 0.68 -25.11 -37.06
C PRO A 149 1.56 -25.72 -38.17
N PRO A 150 2.63 -26.46 -37.80
CA PRO A 150 3.34 -27.30 -38.75
C PRO A 150 2.46 -28.44 -39.27
N GLY A 151 2.71 -28.90 -40.51
CA GLY A 151 1.98 -29.98 -41.18
C GLY A 151 0.96 -29.52 -42.22
N GLU A 152 0.34 -30.47 -42.92
CA GLU A 152 -0.56 -30.20 -44.06
C GLU A 152 -2.01 -29.85 -43.68
N GLY A 153 -2.43 -30.15 -42.45
CA GLY A 153 -3.81 -29.97 -41.99
C GLY A 153 -4.75 -31.10 -42.46
N PRO A 154 -6.08 -30.90 -42.39
CA PRO A 154 -6.78 -29.69 -41.96
C PRO A 154 -6.72 -29.50 -40.43
N PHE A 155 -6.66 -28.25 -40.00
CA PHE A 155 -6.65 -27.82 -38.59
C PHE A 155 -7.93 -27.05 -38.25
N PRO A 156 -8.39 -27.09 -36.99
CA PRO A 156 -9.49 -26.22 -36.57
C PRO A 156 -9.05 -24.75 -36.54
N ALA A 157 -9.93 -23.85 -36.98
CA ALA A 157 -9.67 -22.41 -37.05
C ALA A 157 -10.24 -21.66 -35.84
N VAL A 158 -9.47 -20.71 -35.33
CA VAL A 158 -9.83 -19.89 -34.17
C VAL A 158 -9.55 -18.41 -34.45
N LEU A 159 -10.53 -17.55 -34.20
CA LEU A 159 -10.37 -16.10 -34.10
C LEU A 159 -10.12 -15.73 -32.64
N ASP A 160 -8.95 -15.17 -32.36
CA ASP A 160 -8.56 -14.73 -31.02
C ASP A 160 -8.76 -13.21 -30.86
N LEU A 161 -9.86 -12.83 -30.22
CA LEU A 161 -10.22 -11.44 -29.97
C LEU A 161 -9.55 -10.93 -28.70
N CYS A 162 -8.62 -10.01 -28.87
CA CYS A 162 -7.92 -9.34 -27.77
C CYS A 162 -8.42 -7.90 -27.63
N THR A 163 -8.57 -7.37 -26.41
CA THR A 163 -8.92 -5.94 -26.23
C THR A 163 -7.94 -5.02 -26.98
N PHE A 164 -6.65 -5.31 -26.84
CA PHE A 164 -5.54 -4.71 -27.59
C PHE A 164 -4.68 -5.83 -28.15
N MET A 165 -3.88 -5.54 -29.18
CA MET A 165 -3.07 -6.57 -29.86
C MET A 165 -2.19 -7.36 -28.89
N SER A 166 -2.36 -8.69 -28.91
CA SER A 166 -1.49 -9.65 -28.24
C SER A 166 -1.40 -10.92 -29.07
N GLU A 167 -0.18 -11.37 -29.34
CA GLU A 167 0.05 -12.61 -30.09
C GLU A 167 0.19 -13.82 -29.15
N LYS A 168 0.19 -13.60 -27.83
CA LYS A 168 0.53 -14.61 -26.81
C LYS A 168 -0.38 -15.83 -26.87
N ARG A 169 -1.70 -15.62 -26.78
CA ARG A 169 -2.68 -16.71 -26.75
C ARG A 169 -2.79 -17.41 -28.11
N ALA A 170 -2.85 -16.65 -29.20
CA ALA A 170 -2.93 -17.18 -30.55
C ALA A 170 -1.73 -18.05 -30.94
N SER A 171 -0.50 -17.58 -30.68
CA SER A 171 0.71 -18.35 -30.97
C SER A 171 0.78 -19.64 -30.14
N LEU A 172 0.42 -19.59 -28.86
CA LEU A 172 0.39 -20.77 -27.99
C LEU A 172 -0.67 -21.79 -28.43
N LEU A 173 -1.86 -21.35 -28.84
CA LEU A 173 -2.86 -22.24 -29.43
C LEU A 173 -2.37 -22.86 -30.75
N ALA A 174 -1.63 -22.12 -31.58
CA ALA A 174 -1.07 -22.69 -32.81
C ALA A 174 -0.09 -23.85 -32.54
N ASN A 175 0.67 -23.80 -31.43
CA ASN A 175 1.48 -24.93 -30.98
C ASN A 175 0.64 -26.17 -30.62
N LYS A 176 -0.67 -26.01 -30.35
CA LYS A 176 -1.60 -27.08 -29.97
C LYS A 176 -2.47 -27.58 -31.13
N GLY A 177 -2.13 -27.18 -32.37
CA GLY A 177 -2.74 -27.68 -33.60
C GLY A 177 -3.91 -26.84 -34.12
N PHE A 178 -3.98 -25.54 -33.80
CA PHE A 178 -5.03 -24.64 -34.29
C PHE A 178 -4.48 -23.60 -35.28
N VAL A 179 -5.24 -23.28 -36.33
CA VAL A 179 -4.96 -22.08 -37.14
C VAL A 179 -5.61 -20.90 -36.42
N VAL A 180 -4.83 -19.92 -35.98
CA VAL A 180 -5.33 -18.86 -35.11
C VAL A 180 -5.03 -17.47 -35.67
N LEU A 181 -6.05 -16.64 -35.86
CA LEU A 181 -5.90 -15.23 -36.20
C LEU A 181 -6.06 -14.39 -34.93
N ALA A 182 -4.98 -13.76 -34.47
CA ALA A 182 -5.04 -12.75 -33.43
C ALA A 182 -5.54 -11.42 -34.00
N LEU A 183 -6.60 -10.88 -33.44
CA LEU A 183 -7.22 -9.63 -33.88
C LEU A 183 -7.57 -8.73 -32.68
N PRO A 184 -7.15 -7.45 -32.68
CA PRO A 184 -7.50 -6.53 -31.62
C PRO A 184 -8.91 -5.97 -31.84
N VAL A 185 -9.66 -5.79 -30.75
CA VAL A 185 -10.91 -5.01 -30.75
C VAL A 185 -10.61 -3.52 -30.91
N PHE A 186 -9.51 -3.05 -30.30
CA PHE A 186 -9.02 -1.69 -30.43
C PHE A 186 -7.60 -1.65 -31.00
N THR A 187 -7.43 -0.94 -32.11
CA THR A 187 -6.12 -0.66 -32.70
C THR A 187 -5.38 0.49 -31.99
N ASP A 188 -6.13 1.49 -31.51
CA ASP A 188 -5.65 2.63 -30.70
C ASP A 188 -6.60 2.92 -29.51
N ARG A 189 -6.18 3.78 -28.55
CA ARG A 189 -7.10 4.25 -27.49
C ARG A 189 -8.31 4.93 -28.15
N PRO A 190 -9.55 4.49 -27.88
CA PRO A 190 -10.67 4.85 -28.73
C PRO A 190 -11.02 6.34 -28.59
N LYS A 191 -10.96 7.03 -29.73
CA LYS A 191 -11.84 8.16 -30.07
C LYS A 191 -13.01 7.69 -30.94
N LEU A 192 -13.27 6.38 -31.02
CA LEU A 192 -14.28 5.82 -31.92
C LEU A 192 -15.69 6.15 -31.44
N GLU A 193 -16.48 6.76 -32.32
CA GLU A 193 -17.90 7.06 -32.11
C GLU A 193 -18.81 5.84 -32.36
N ARG A 194 -18.32 4.84 -33.12
CA ARG A 194 -19.03 3.59 -33.44
C ARG A 194 -18.07 2.42 -33.69
N MET A 195 -18.55 1.19 -33.51
CA MET A 195 -17.84 -0.06 -33.85
C MET A 195 -18.66 -0.88 -34.85
N ASN A 196 -18.02 -1.49 -35.86
CA ASN A 196 -18.72 -2.30 -36.87
C ASN A 196 -18.40 -3.78 -36.69
N LEU A 197 -19.44 -4.61 -36.63
CA LEU A 197 -19.31 -6.07 -36.55
C LEU A 197 -18.84 -6.67 -37.88
N ASP A 198 -19.08 -5.98 -39.00
CA ASP A 198 -18.65 -6.37 -40.35
C ASP A 198 -17.13 -6.57 -40.45
N ASP A 199 -16.35 -5.75 -39.72
CA ASP A 199 -14.88 -5.84 -39.67
C ASP A 199 -14.42 -7.19 -39.09
N PHE A 200 -15.17 -7.72 -38.11
CA PHE A 200 -14.90 -9.01 -37.49
C PHE A 200 -15.50 -10.18 -38.30
N GLU A 201 -16.62 -9.98 -39.01
CA GLU A 201 -17.16 -10.96 -39.96
C GLU A 201 -16.16 -11.24 -41.10
N GLU A 202 -15.49 -10.21 -41.60
CA GLU A 202 -14.44 -10.35 -42.62
C GLU A 202 -13.33 -11.30 -42.15
N ALA A 203 -12.88 -11.16 -40.88
CA ALA A 203 -11.89 -12.03 -40.28
C ALA A 203 -12.36 -13.49 -40.14
N VAL A 204 -13.65 -13.72 -39.83
CA VAL A 204 -14.24 -15.07 -39.80
C VAL A 204 -14.19 -15.70 -41.20
N LYS A 205 -14.61 -14.98 -42.24
CA LYS A 205 -14.56 -15.46 -43.64
C LYS A 205 -13.14 -15.72 -44.11
N PHE A 206 -12.20 -14.83 -43.77
CA PHE A 206 -10.79 -15.00 -44.07
C PHE A 206 -10.23 -16.30 -43.49
N LEU A 207 -10.56 -16.63 -42.24
CA LEU A 207 -10.15 -17.88 -41.60
C LEU A 207 -10.77 -19.11 -42.28
N GLN A 208 -12.05 -19.07 -42.64
CA GLN A 208 -12.73 -20.17 -43.34
C GLN A 208 -12.10 -20.50 -44.69
N ASN A 209 -11.53 -19.50 -45.37
CA ASN A 209 -10.91 -19.67 -46.68
C ASN A 209 -9.42 -20.05 -46.61
N GLN A 210 -8.84 -20.23 -45.41
CA GLN A 210 -7.45 -20.64 -45.30
C GLN A 210 -7.26 -22.08 -45.78
N PRO A 211 -6.20 -22.38 -46.56
CA PRO A 211 -6.03 -23.67 -47.23
C PRO A 211 -5.85 -24.86 -46.26
N LYS A 212 -5.45 -24.60 -45.02
CA LYS A 212 -5.22 -25.63 -43.99
C LYS A 212 -6.35 -25.73 -42.97
N VAL A 213 -7.50 -25.09 -43.20
CA VAL A 213 -8.60 -25.03 -42.23
C VAL A 213 -9.69 -26.05 -42.53
N SER A 214 -10.23 -26.66 -41.47
CA SER A 214 -11.36 -27.59 -41.54
C SER A 214 -12.67 -26.89 -41.94
N SER A 215 -13.55 -27.58 -42.67
CA SER A 215 -14.83 -27.04 -43.15
C SER A 215 -15.93 -26.85 -42.10
N LYS A 216 -15.67 -27.16 -40.81
CA LYS A 216 -16.69 -27.17 -39.75
C LYS A 216 -17.11 -25.79 -39.24
N GLY A 217 -16.33 -24.74 -39.55
CA GLY A 217 -16.56 -23.37 -39.07
C GLY A 217 -15.41 -22.84 -38.20
N VAL A 218 -15.59 -21.65 -37.62
CA VAL A 218 -14.55 -20.94 -36.85
C VAL A 218 -14.95 -20.90 -35.37
N GLY A 219 -13.99 -21.17 -34.50
CA GLY A 219 -14.10 -20.87 -33.07
C GLY A 219 -13.72 -19.41 -32.79
N VAL A 220 -14.35 -18.78 -31.80
CA VAL A 220 -13.95 -17.45 -31.32
C VAL A 220 -13.55 -17.57 -29.86
N ILE A 221 -12.37 -17.07 -29.50
CA ILE A 221 -11.93 -16.97 -28.11
C ILE A 221 -11.73 -15.50 -27.74
N SER A 222 -12.17 -15.12 -26.55
CA SER A 222 -12.07 -13.74 -26.10
C SER A 222 -11.97 -13.64 -24.58
N ARG A 223 -11.38 -12.54 -24.12
CA ARG A 223 -11.36 -12.13 -22.71
C ARG A 223 -11.86 -10.69 -22.59
N SER A 224 -12.52 -10.37 -21.48
CA SER A 224 -12.87 -8.98 -21.14
C SER A 224 -13.74 -8.34 -22.24
N LYS A 225 -13.41 -7.14 -22.72
CA LYS A 225 -14.12 -6.45 -23.81
C LYS A 225 -14.21 -7.24 -25.13
N GLY A 226 -13.33 -8.22 -25.39
CA GLY A 226 -13.54 -9.10 -26.55
C GLY A 226 -14.80 -9.97 -26.44
N GLY A 227 -15.31 -10.18 -25.21
CA GLY A 227 -16.44 -11.05 -24.91
C GLY A 227 -17.75 -10.62 -25.56
N ASP A 228 -18.12 -9.33 -25.47
CA ASP A 228 -19.38 -8.85 -26.04
C ASP A 228 -19.37 -8.90 -27.58
N ILE A 229 -18.21 -8.66 -28.21
CA ILE A 229 -18.00 -8.83 -29.65
C ILE A 229 -18.08 -10.31 -30.05
N ALA A 230 -17.46 -11.22 -29.30
CA ALA A 230 -17.54 -12.66 -29.57
C ALA A 230 -18.98 -13.19 -29.48
N LEU A 231 -19.74 -12.74 -28.47
CA LEU A 231 -21.17 -13.06 -28.36
C LEU A 231 -21.98 -12.47 -29.52
N SER A 232 -21.67 -11.25 -29.93
CA SER A 232 -22.34 -10.59 -31.06
C SER A 232 -22.06 -11.30 -32.38
N LEU A 233 -20.81 -11.73 -32.62
CA LEU A 233 -20.46 -12.56 -33.77
C LEU A 233 -21.30 -13.84 -33.80
N ALA A 234 -21.40 -14.56 -32.68
CA ALA A 234 -22.21 -15.78 -32.60
C ALA A 234 -23.71 -15.54 -32.83
N ALA A 235 -24.23 -14.38 -32.44
CA ALA A 235 -25.65 -14.05 -32.57
C ALA A 235 -26.04 -13.55 -33.97
N PHE A 236 -25.15 -12.87 -34.68
CA PHE A 236 -25.47 -12.15 -35.92
C PHE A 236 -24.72 -12.65 -37.17
N VAL A 237 -23.56 -13.30 -37.01
CA VAL A 237 -22.67 -13.68 -38.12
C VAL A 237 -22.67 -15.20 -38.32
N PRO A 238 -22.96 -15.70 -39.53
CA PRO A 238 -22.90 -17.13 -39.80
C PRO A 238 -21.46 -17.66 -39.80
N GLY A 239 -21.29 -18.95 -39.47
CA GLY A 239 -19.99 -19.63 -39.55
C GLY A 239 -19.14 -19.58 -38.28
N VAL A 240 -19.67 -19.02 -37.20
CA VAL A 240 -19.13 -19.12 -35.84
C VAL A 240 -19.70 -20.36 -35.16
N GLU A 241 -18.89 -21.38 -34.98
CA GLU A 241 -19.33 -22.70 -34.49
C GLU A 241 -19.16 -22.84 -32.96
N ALA A 242 -18.14 -22.21 -32.40
CA ALA A 242 -17.83 -22.30 -30.97
C ALA A 242 -17.35 -20.95 -30.42
N VAL A 243 -17.73 -20.59 -29.20
CA VAL A 243 -17.29 -19.38 -28.50
C VAL A 243 -16.77 -19.74 -27.12
N VAL A 244 -15.53 -19.33 -26.84
CA VAL A 244 -14.94 -19.31 -25.51
C VAL A 244 -15.01 -17.88 -24.99
N TRP A 245 -15.85 -17.65 -23.99
CA TRP A 245 -16.08 -16.37 -23.36
C TRP A 245 -15.43 -16.37 -21.96
N ILE A 246 -14.48 -15.48 -21.71
CA ILE A 246 -13.71 -15.43 -20.46
C ILE A 246 -13.86 -14.06 -19.82
N ASN A 247 -14.52 -13.98 -18.66
CA ASN A 247 -14.70 -12.74 -17.89
C ASN A 247 -15.18 -11.56 -18.76
N GLY A 248 -16.09 -11.81 -19.69
CA GLY A 248 -16.65 -10.77 -20.56
C GLY A 248 -17.83 -10.03 -19.93
N CYS A 249 -18.51 -9.20 -20.72
CA CYS A 249 -19.84 -8.68 -20.37
C CYS A 249 -20.91 -9.38 -21.23
N SER A 250 -22.14 -9.53 -20.71
CA SER A 250 -23.30 -10.05 -21.46
C SER A 250 -23.96 -8.98 -22.35
N ALA A 251 -23.48 -7.74 -22.28
CA ALA A 251 -23.94 -6.58 -23.02
C ALA A 251 -22.78 -5.81 -23.65
N ASN A 252 -23.09 -5.02 -24.68
CA ASN A 252 -22.12 -4.21 -25.42
C ASN A 252 -21.66 -2.99 -24.61
N VAL A 253 -20.41 -2.98 -24.17
CA VAL A 253 -19.88 -1.93 -23.26
C VAL A 253 -19.21 -0.79 -24.03
N GLY A 254 -19.59 0.45 -23.71
CA GLY A 254 -18.85 1.68 -24.00
C GLY A 254 -19.01 2.31 -25.39
N ILE A 255 -19.23 1.54 -26.46
CA ILE A 255 -19.33 2.05 -27.84
C ILE A 255 -20.50 1.37 -28.55
N PRO A 256 -21.39 2.10 -29.26
CA PRO A 256 -22.48 1.47 -30.00
C PRO A 256 -21.97 0.51 -31.08
N LEU A 257 -22.62 -0.65 -31.21
CA LEU A 257 -22.25 -1.67 -32.18
C LEU A 257 -23.20 -1.67 -33.37
N TYR A 258 -22.63 -1.63 -34.57
CA TYR A 258 -23.32 -1.64 -35.85
C TYR A 258 -23.05 -2.94 -36.61
N TYR A 259 -24.02 -3.36 -37.40
CA TYR A 259 -23.87 -4.45 -38.36
C TYR A 259 -24.67 -4.13 -39.62
N LYS A 260 -24.02 -4.17 -40.79
CA LYS A 260 -24.61 -3.78 -42.09
C LYS A 260 -25.26 -2.39 -42.04
N ASP A 261 -24.50 -1.42 -41.52
CA ASP A 261 -24.88 -0.02 -41.31
C ASP A 261 -26.09 0.23 -40.40
N ARG A 262 -26.55 -0.77 -39.66
CA ARG A 262 -27.62 -0.63 -38.65
C ARG A 262 -27.06 -0.80 -37.26
N GLN A 263 -27.42 0.09 -36.35
CA GLN A 263 -27.10 -0.09 -34.94
C GLN A 263 -27.85 -1.31 -34.41
N ILE A 264 -27.13 -2.32 -33.94
CA ILE A 264 -27.69 -3.56 -33.40
C ILE A 264 -27.68 -3.58 -31.88
N LEU A 265 -26.74 -2.87 -31.23
CA LEU A 265 -26.66 -2.77 -29.77
C LEU A 265 -26.25 -1.35 -29.35
N SER A 266 -26.97 -0.82 -28.36
CA SER A 266 -26.61 0.42 -27.66
C SER A 266 -25.39 0.22 -26.76
N PRO A 267 -24.64 1.29 -26.42
CA PRO A 267 -23.54 1.18 -25.46
C PRO A 267 -24.06 1.13 -24.03
N LEU A 268 -23.56 0.17 -23.25
CA LEU A 268 -23.66 0.15 -21.80
C LEU A 268 -22.56 1.02 -21.20
N MET A 269 -22.92 1.98 -20.35
CA MET A 269 -21.99 3.02 -19.88
C MET A 269 -21.38 2.70 -18.51
N PHE A 270 -20.36 3.48 -18.15
CA PHE A 270 -19.72 3.44 -16.84
C PHE A 270 -20.25 4.57 -15.94
N ASP A 271 -20.68 4.21 -14.74
CA ASP A 271 -20.95 5.11 -13.63
C ASP A 271 -19.72 5.20 -12.71
N PHE A 272 -18.90 6.22 -12.95
CA PHE A 272 -17.66 6.42 -12.19
C PHE A 272 -17.88 6.81 -10.72
N THR A 273 -19.10 7.14 -10.30
CA THR A 273 -19.40 7.42 -8.88
C THR A 273 -19.36 6.15 -8.02
N LYS A 274 -19.46 4.96 -8.65
CA LYS A 274 -19.42 3.64 -8.01
C LYS A 274 -18.01 3.03 -7.96
N VAL A 275 -16.99 3.78 -8.38
CA VAL A 275 -15.59 3.36 -8.29
C VAL A 275 -15.15 3.38 -6.83
N ILE A 276 -14.58 2.27 -6.36
CA ILE A 276 -14.13 2.13 -4.98
C ILE A 276 -12.59 2.21 -4.95
N PRO A 277 -12.00 3.24 -4.32
CA PRO A 277 -10.55 3.30 -4.16
C PRO A 277 -10.08 2.20 -3.21
N SER A 278 -8.98 1.54 -3.55
CA SER A 278 -8.32 0.54 -2.71
C SER A 278 -7.12 1.12 -1.97
N GLU A 279 -6.70 0.44 -0.91
CA GLU A 279 -5.55 0.83 -0.09
C GLU A 279 -4.22 0.79 -0.85
N SER A 280 -4.14 0.06 -1.97
CA SER A 280 -2.95 0.03 -2.81
C SER A 280 -2.87 1.19 -3.80
N GLY A 281 -3.84 2.12 -3.83
CA GLY A 281 -3.90 3.21 -4.81
C GLY A 281 -4.48 2.82 -6.18
N ALA A 282 -4.86 1.55 -6.37
CA ALA A 282 -5.68 1.10 -7.48
C ALA A 282 -7.17 1.21 -7.16
N ASN A 283 -8.03 1.04 -8.17
CA ASN A 283 -9.48 1.21 -8.03
C ASN A 283 -10.21 -0.09 -8.35
N ILE A 284 -11.20 -0.45 -7.53
CA ILE A 284 -12.16 -1.52 -7.83
C ILE A 284 -13.26 -0.88 -8.66
N ILE A 285 -13.44 -1.38 -9.88
CA ILE A 285 -14.43 -0.86 -10.83
C ILE A 285 -15.57 -1.85 -11.10
N LYS A 286 -15.65 -2.94 -10.33
CA LYS A 286 -16.67 -4.00 -10.44
C LYS A 286 -18.10 -3.47 -10.57
N GLN A 287 -18.43 -2.44 -9.80
CA GLN A 287 -19.76 -1.84 -9.73
C GLN A 287 -19.93 -0.61 -10.64
N ALA A 288 -18.88 -0.22 -11.38
CA ALA A 288 -18.90 0.94 -12.24
C ALA A 288 -19.60 0.67 -13.58
N VAL A 289 -19.65 -0.57 -14.06
CA VAL A 289 -20.45 -0.90 -15.26
C VAL A 289 -21.92 -0.90 -14.86
N GLU A 290 -22.74 -0.17 -15.60
CA GLU A 290 -24.19 -0.15 -15.34
C GLU A 290 -24.83 -1.54 -15.47
N ASN A 291 -25.96 -1.75 -14.81
CA ASN A 291 -26.67 -3.02 -14.87
C ASN A 291 -27.23 -3.25 -16.29
N PRO A 292 -26.81 -4.30 -17.02
CA PRO A 292 -27.34 -4.61 -18.35
C PRO A 292 -28.84 -4.93 -18.36
N LEU A 293 -29.37 -5.42 -17.23
CA LEU A 293 -30.75 -5.88 -17.11
C LEU A 293 -31.73 -4.78 -16.69
N ALA A 294 -31.22 -3.57 -16.41
CA ALA A 294 -32.08 -2.41 -16.18
C ALA A 294 -32.89 -2.09 -17.45
N GLU A 295 -34.12 -1.59 -17.28
CA GLU A 295 -35.06 -1.35 -18.38
C GLU A 295 -34.46 -0.40 -19.43
N GLU A 296 -33.80 0.66 -18.98
CA GLU A 296 -33.10 1.65 -19.80
C GLU A 296 -31.94 1.07 -20.62
N ASN A 297 -31.35 -0.04 -20.17
CA ASN A 297 -30.15 -0.64 -20.74
C ASN A 297 -30.41 -1.88 -21.60
N LYS A 298 -31.67 -2.32 -21.74
CA LYS A 298 -32.04 -3.51 -22.52
C LYS A 298 -31.51 -3.51 -23.96
N GLY A 299 -31.39 -2.33 -24.58
CA GLY A 299 -30.85 -2.18 -25.93
C GLY A 299 -29.37 -2.52 -26.07
N SER A 300 -28.63 -2.69 -24.97
CA SER A 300 -27.21 -3.07 -24.97
C SER A 300 -26.97 -4.57 -24.86
N VAL A 301 -27.98 -5.34 -24.44
CA VAL A 301 -27.86 -6.77 -24.14
C VAL A 301 -27.70 -7.59 -25.42
N VAL A 302 -26.65 -8.42 -25.49
CA VAL A 302 -26.38 -9.25 -26.67
C VAL A 302 -27.40 -10.40 -26.72
N PRO A 303 -28.14 -10.62 -27.83
CA PRO A 303 -29.20 -11.64 -27.93
C PRO A 303 -28.64 -13.05 -28.20
N ILE A 304 -27.90 -13.60 -27.24
CA ILE A 304 -27.20 -14.89 -27.35
C ILE A 304 -28.13 -16.09 -27.61
N GLU A 305 -29.42 -15.97 -27.28
CA GLU A 305 -30.44 -16.99 -27.57
C GLU A 305 -30.63 -17.24 -29.07
N ARG A 306 -30.27 -16.25 -29.91
CA ARG A 306 -30.29 -16.37 -31.38
C ARG A 306 -29.13 -17.20 -31.93
N ALA A 307 -28.06 -17.35 -31.16
CA ALA A 307 -26.87 -18.05 -31.62
C ALA A 307 -27.10 -19.56 -31.75
N GLY A 308 -26.51 -20.14 -32.80
CA GLY A 308 -26.37 -21.58 -32.99
C GLY A 308 -25.07 -22.16 -32.41
N SER A 309 -24.11 -21.31 -32.08
CA SER A 309 -22.77 -21.67 -31.64
C SER A 309 -22.76 -22.42 -30.31
N ARG A 310 -21.73 -23.24 -30.08
CA ARG A 310 -21.45 -23.85 -28.77
C ARG A 310 -20.72 -22.85 -27.87
N PHE A 311 -21.10 -22.73 -26.61
CA PHE A 311 -20.48 -21.79 -25.66
C PHE A 311 -19.71 -22.50 -24.56
N LEU A 312 -18.53 -21.98 -24.24
CA LEU A 312 -17.84 -22.20 -22.97
C LEU A 312 -17.79 -20.86 -22.23
N PHE A 313 -18.63 -20.72 -21.22
CA PHE A 313 -18.66 -19.55 -20.35
C PHE A 313 -17.73 -19.73 -19.17
N VAL A 314 -16.83 -18.78 -18.97
CA VAL A 314 -15.85 -18.82 -17.88
C VAL A 314 -15.94 -17.53 -17.10
N ALA A 315 -16.21 -17.64 -15.80
CA ALA A 315 -16.27 -16.51 -14.89
C ALA A 315 -15.35 -16.70 -13.67
N SER A 316 -14.78 -15.59 -13.22
CA SER A 316 -14.04 -15.45 -11.97
C SER A 316 -14.95 -14.77 -10.93
N GLU A 317 -15.06 -15.31 -9.71
CA GLU A 317 -15.91 -14.67 -8.68
C GLU A 317 -15.22 -13.45 -8.07
N ASP A 318 -13.90 -13.51 -7.87
CA ASP A 318 -13.06 -12.38 -7.46
C ASP A 318 -12.62 -11.49 -8.65
N ASP A 319 -13.45 -11.42 -9.70
CA ASP A 319 -13.32 -10.38 -10.72
C ASP A 319 -13.68 -9.02 -10.12
N LEU A 320 -12.68 -8.13 -10.03
CA LEU A 320 -12.82 -6.77 -9.50
C LEU A 320 -12.95 -5.71 -10.61
N ASN A 321 -12.95 -6.12 -11.88
CA ASN A 321 -13.16 -5.26 -13.03
C ASN A 321 -14.66 -5.07 -13.34
N TRP A 322 -15.44 -6.15 -13.34
CA TRP A 322 -16.89 -6.14 -13.50
C TRP A 322 -17.51 -7.47 -13.01
N ASP A 323 -18.84 -7.55 -12.94
CA ASP A 323 -19.54 -8.72 -12.42
C ASP A 323 -19.65 -9.88 -13.42
N SER A 324 -18.50 -10.47 -13.80
CA SER A 324 -18.42 -11.58 -14.76
C SER A 324 -19.32 -12.76 -14.38
N LYS A 325 -19.44 -13.07 -13.09
CA LYS A 325 -20.29 -14.16 -12.58
C LYS A 325 -21.77 -13.82 -12.73
N GLY A 326 -22.19 -12.61 -12.36
CA GLY A 326 -23.56 -12.15 -12.58
C GLY A 326 -23.96 -12.16 -14.06
N TYR A 327 -23.06 -11.74 -14.95
CA TYR A 327 -23.29 -11.81 -16.39
C TYR A 327 -23.41 -13.25 -16.91
N LEU A 328 -22.57 -14.17 -16.42
CA LEU A 328 -22.67 -15.59 -16.76
C LEU A 328 -24.03 -16.17 -16.33
N ASP A 329 -24.45 -15.92 -15.09
CA ASP A 329 -25.72 -16.42 -14.55
C ASP A 329 -26.91 -15.93 -15.38
N ASP A 330 -26.93 -14.65 -15.77
CA ASP A 330 -27.96 -14.10 -16.67
C ASP A 330 -27.98 -14.83 -18.02
N MET A 331 -26.81 -14.98 -18.64
CA MET A 331 -26.70 -15.64 -19.95
C MET A 331 -27.19 -17.09 -19.88
N VAL A 332 -26.80 -17.84 -18.86
CA VAL A 332 -27.26 -19.22 -18.62
C VAL A 332 -28.77 -19.25 -18.45
N ALA A 333 -29.33 -18.42 -17.56
CA ALA A 333 -30.77 -18.38 -17.33
C ALA A 333 -31.57 -18.00 -18.60
N ARG A 334 -31.02 -17.14 -19.46
CA ARG A 334 -31.63 -16.78 -20.75
C ARG A 334 -31.61 -17.93 -21.74
N LEU A 335 -30.51 -18.67 -21.84
CA LEU A 335 -30.40 -19.84 -22.70
C LEU A 335 -31.32 -20.98 -22.24
N GLU A 336 -31.36 -21.25 -20.94
CA GLU A 336 -32.25 -22.28 -20.36
C GLU A 336 -33.73 -21.98 -20.60
N ARG A 337 -34.15 -20.71 -20.45
CA ARG A 337 -35.52 -20.27 -20.80
C ARG A 337 -35.88 -20.53 -22.25
N HIS A 338 -34.90 -20.52 -23.15
CA HIS A 338 -35.06 -20.86 -24.57
C HIS A 338 -34.75 -22.34 -24.87
N GLN A 339 -34.61 -23.19 -23.85
CA GLN A 339 -34.34 -24.63 -23.95
C GLN A 339 -33.05 -24.96 -24.71
N LYS A 340 -32.09 -24.03 -24.71
CA LYS A 340 -30.79 -24.18 -25.34
C LYS A 340 -29.88 -25.03 -24.45
N LYS A 341 -29.19 -26.02 -25.03
CA LYS A 341 -28.24 -26.93 -24.34
C LYS A 341 -26.83 -26.89 -24.94
N ASN A 342 -26.54 -25.85 -25.71
CA ASN A 342 -25.30 -25.65 -26.45
C ASN A 342 -24.26 -24.88 -25.62
N PHE A 343 -24.20 -25.06 -24.30
CA PHE A 343 -23.24 -24.36 -23.45
C PHE A 343 -22.69 -25.22 -22.31
N GLU A 344 -21.50 -24.88 -21.86
CA GLU A 344 -20.88 -25.32 -20.61
C GLU A 344 -20.42 -24.08 -19.82
N SER A 345 -20.40 -24.16 -18.49
CA SER A 345 -19.96 -23.08 -17.61
C SER A 345 -18.89 -23.53 -16.63
N VAL A 346 -17.90 -22.67 -16.39
CA VAL A 346 -16.85 -22.87 -15.38
C VAL A 346 -16.73 -21.60 -14.54
N ILE A 347 -16.74 -21.76 -13.21
CA ILE A 347 -16.60 -20.66 -12.27
C ILE A 347 -15.37 -20.91 -11.39
N TYR A 348 -14.52 -19.90 -11.24
CA TYR A 348 -13.33 -19.95 -10.38
C TYR A 348 -13.48 -18.97 -9.20
N PRO A 349 -13.72 -19.46 -7.97
CA PRO A 349 -14.04 -18.60 -6.82
C PRO A 349 -12.95 -17.56 -6.49
N ALA A 350 -11.69 -17.99 -6.40
CA ALA A 350 -10.57 -17.12 -6.01
C ALA A 350 -9.71 -16.66 -7.20
N ALA A 351 -10.22 -16.75 -8.43
CA ALA A 351 -9.54 -16.20 -9.59
C ALA A 351 -9.99 -14.76 -9.85
N GLY A 352 -9.15 -14.01 -10.54
CA GLY A 352 -9.40 -12.61 -10.92
C GLY A 352 -9.76 -12.45 -12.38
N HIS A 353 -9.86 -11.21 -12.83
CA HIS A 353 -10.25 -10.86 -14.19
C HIS A 353 -9.30 -11.38 -15.28
N LEU A 354 -7.98 -11.33 -15.02
CA LEU A 354 -6.92 -11.57 -16.01
C LEU A 354 -6.53 -13.04 -16.16
N LEU A 355 -7.47 -13.93 -16.49
CA LEU A 355 -7.14 -15.32 -16.82
C LEU A 355 -6.40 -15.41 -18.17
N GLU A 356 -5.10 -15.72 -18.12
CA GLU A 356 -4.19 -15.77 -19.27
C GLU A 356 -3.65 -17.20 -19.49
N PRO A 357 -2.89 -17.46 -20.58
CA PRO A 357 -2.15 -18.71 -20.70
C PRO A 357 -1.21 -18.92 -19.50
N PRO A 358 -1.01 -20.17 -19.03
CA PRO A 358 -0.35 -20.46 -17.76
C PRO A 358 1.11 -20.01 -17.67
N TYR A 359 1.60 -19.99 -16.42
CA TYR A 359 3.00 -19.71 -16.04
C TYR A 359 3.48 -18.28 -16.31
N GLY A 360 2.55 -17.35 -16.51
CA GLY A 360 2.79 -15.92 -16.39
C GLY A 360 2.85 -15.46 -14.93
N PRO A 361 3.39 -14.25 -14.67
CA PRO A 361 3.32 -13.65 -13.36
C PRO A 361 1.88 -13.25 -13.00
N HIS A 362 1.46 -13.51 -11.76
CA HIS A 362 0.15 -13.08 -11.29
C HIS A 362 0.10 -11.55 -11.13
N CYS A 363 -0.97 -10.92 -11.63
CA CYS A 363 -1.12 -9.47 -11.63
C CYS A 363 -2.44 -9.06 -10.93
N PRO A 364 -2.41 -8.72 -9.63
CA PRO A 364 -3.62 -8.37 -8.88
C PRO A 364 -4.16 -6.98 -9.25
N SER A 365 -3.32 -6.11 -9.84
CA SER A 365 -3.69 -4.77 -10.28
C SER A 365 -2.74 -4.24 -11.34
N ALA A 366 -3.25 -3.38 -12.24
CA ALA A 366 -2.43 -2.66 -13.21
C ALA A 366 -3.12 -1.40 -13.74
N LEU A 367 -2.37 -0.54 -14.43
CA LEU A 367 -2.98 0.55 -15.22
C LEU A 367 -4.01 -0.03 -16.21
N HIS A 368 -5.25 0.42 -16.12
CA HIS A 368 -6.29 -0.02 -17.04
C HIS A 368 -5.98 0.46 -18.45
N GLY A 369 -6.16 -0.39 -19.47
CA GLY A 369 -5.84 -0.03 -20.84
C GLY A 369 -6.71 1.10 -21.43
N MET A 370 -7.93 1.26 -20.89
CA MET A 370 -8.91 2.25 -21.35
C MET A 370 -9.16 3.40 -20.35
N LEU A 371 -8.88 3.18 -19.06
CA LEU A 371 -9.10 4.17 -18.01
C LEU A 371 -7.76 4.81 -17.65
N ARG A 372 -7.78 6.03 -17.11
CA ARG A 372 -6.55 6.80 -16.82
C ARG A 372 -5.96 6.52 -15.44
N PHE A 373 -6.42 5.47 -14.75
CA PHE A 373 -6.00 5.10 -13.41
C PHE A 373 -5.82 3.58 -13.28
N PRO A 374 -5.00 3.10 -12.32
CA PRO A 374 -4.84 1.69 -12.04
C PRO A 374 -6.11 1.08 -11.44
N VAL A 375 -6.38 -0.17 -11.82
CA VAL A 375 -7.53 -0.94 -11.33
C VAL A 375 -7.08 -2.24 -10.69
N MET A 376 -7.91 -2.75 -9.78
CA MET A 376 -7.79 -4.09 -9.23
C MET A 376 -8.40 -5.09 -10.20
N TRP A 377 -7.65 -6.15 -10.50
CA TRP A 377 -8.12 -7.28 -11.30
C TRP A 377 -8.64 -8.42 -10.42
N GLY A 378 -8.19 -8.46 -9.16
CA GLY A 378 -8.52 -9.49 -8.18
C GLY A 378 -7.79 -10.82 -8.42
N GLY A 379 -8.20 -11.83 -7.66
CA GLY A 379 -7.67 -13.18 -7.63
C GLY A 379 -6.56 -13.38 -6.59
N GLU A 380 -6.61 -14.52 -5.92
CA GLU A 380 -5.53 -14.99 -5.06
C GLU A 380 -4.44 -15.67 -5.89
N PRO A 381 -3.15 -15.36 -5.68
CA PRO A 381 -2.09 -15.80 -6.58
C PRO A 381 -2.07 -17.30 -6.89
N GLN A 382 -2.26 -18.18 -5.89
CA GLN A 382 -2.25 -19.64 -6.06
C GLN A 382 -3.47 -20.13 -6.82
N ALA A 383 -4.66 -19.73 -6.37
CA ALA A 383 -5.92 -20.13 -6.98
C ALA A 383 -6.06 -19.62 -8.41
N HIS A 384 -5.58 -18.40 -8.67
CA HIS A 384 -5.55 -17.80 -10.00
C HIS A 384 -4.68 -18.63 -10.96
N ALA A 385 -3.46 -18.99 -10.55
CA ALA A 385 -2.58 -19.81 -11.39
C ALA A 385 -3.14 -21.23 -11.64
N ALA A 386 -3.79 -21.83 -10.63
CA ALA A 386 -4.48 -23.11 -10.80
C ALA A 386 -5.66 -23.01 -11.78
N ALA A 387 -6.42 -21.90 -11.73
CA ALA A 387 -7.49 -21.62 -12.66
C ALA A 387 -6.99 -21.47 -14.10
N GLU A 388 -5.89 -20.76 -14.33
CA GLU A 388 -5.26 -20.65 -15.65
C GLU A 388 -4.85 -22.00 -16.22
N LEU A 389 -4.22 -22.87 -15.40
CA LEU A 389 -3.82 -24.22 -15.82
C LEU A 389 -5.01 -25.08 -16.23
N HIS A 390 -6.05 -25.13 -15.39
CA HIS A 390 -7.25 -25.89 -15.69
C HIS A 390 -7.98 -25.33 -16.92
N LEU A 391 -8.15 -24.00 -16.98
CA LEU A 391 -8.82 -23.32 -18.07
C LEU A 391 -8.10 -23.55 -19.41
N TRP A 392 -6.78 -23.46 -19.43
CA TRP A 392 -6.01 -23.62 -20.67
C TRP A 392 -6.21 -24.99 -21.31
N LYS A 393 -6.29 -26.05 -20.49
CA LYS A 393 -6.65 -27.39 -20.96
C LYS A 393 -8.10 -27.45 -21.44
N LYS A 394 -9.04 -26.93 -20.64
CA LYS A 394 -10.48 -26.90 -20.96
C LYS A 394 -10.77 -26.19 -22.29
N ILE A 395 -10.09 -25.08 -22.58
CA ILE A 395 -10.19 -24.34 -23.84
C ILE A 395 -9.81 -25.23 -25.03
N GLN A 396 -8.66 -25.91 -24.95
CA GLN A 396 -8.18 -26.77 -26.02
C GLN A 396 -9.13 -27.95 -26.26
N ASP A 397 -9.60 -28.60 -25.19
CA ASP A 397 -10.51 -29.73 -25.27
C ASP A 397 -11.87 -29.32 -25.88
N PHE A 398 -12.40 -28.17 -25.45
CA PHE A 398 -13.64 -27.62 -25.99
C PHE A 398 -13.52 -27.29 -27.49
N LEU A 399 -12.48 -26.56 -27.88
CA LEU A 399 -12.25 -26.18 -29.28
C LEU A 399 -12.01 -27.41 -30.16
N ARG A 400 -11.22 -28.41 -29.71
CA ARG A 400 -11.04 -29.66 -30.47
C ARG A 400 -12.34 -30.39 -30.66
N THR A 401 -13.14 -30.54 -29.61
CA THR A 401 -14.41 -31.27 -29.64
C THR A 401 -15.39 -30.65 -30.64
N HIS A 402 -15.49 -29.33 -30.65
CA HIS A 402 -16.50 -28.64 -31.45
C HIS A 402 -16.03 -28.27 -32.85
N LEU A 403 -14.73 -28.12 -33.10
CA LEU A 403 -14.22 -27.67 -34.40
C LEU A 403 -13.55 -28.78 -35.23
N SER A 404 -13.21 -29.95 -34.66
CA SER A 404 -12.58 -31.04 -35.42
C SER A 404 -13.61 -31.88 -36.20
N CYS A 405 -13.20 -32.42 -37.35
CA CYS A 405 -14.03 -33.26 -38.23
C CYS A 405 -14.04 -34.75 -37.89
N ASN A 406 -13.24 -35.23 -36.92
CA ASN A 406 -13.13 -36.66 -36.57
C ASN A 406 -13.30 -36.90 -35.04
N PRO A 407 -14.33 -37.63 -34.57
CA PRO A 407 -14.60 -37.83 -33.13
C PRO A 407 -13.74 -38.89 -32.42
N ALA A 408 -12.81 -39.58 -33.09
CA ALA A 408 -12.27 -40.87 -32.62
C ALA A 408 -10.95 -40.84 -31.84
N GLN A 409 -10.43 -39.68 -31.41
CA GLN A 409 -9.13 -39.58 -30.71
C GLN A 409 -9.16 -38.80 -29.39
N THR A 410 -10.23 -38.93 -28.61
CA THR A 410 -10.33 -38.31 -27.29
C THR A 410 -10.75 -39.34 -26.25
N LYS A 411 -9.80 -40.17 -25.80
CA LYS A 411 -9.82 -40.87 -24.51
C LYS A 411 -8.47 -41.53 -24.24
N SER A 412 -7.62 -40.90 -23.43
CA SER A 412 -6.70 -41.61 -22.54
C SER A 412 -6.06 -40.67 -21.51
N ASN A 413 -6.20 -41.08 -20.24
CA ASN A 413 -5.32 -40.83 -19.10
C ASN A 413 -5.57 -39.57 -18.24
N ILE A 414 -6.42 -39.75 -17.23
CA ILE A 414 -6.33 -39.08 -15.93
C ILE A 414 -6.51 -40.19 -14.87
N GLU A 415 -5.50 -40.41 -14.03
CA GLU A 415 -5.64 -41.13 -12.76
C GLU A 415 -5.04 -40.27 -11.63
N ASP A 416 -5.84 -40.18 -10.56
CA ASP A 416 -5.59 -39.55 -9.28
C ASP A 416 -4.61 -40.36 -8.41
N THR A 417 -3.90 -39.68 -7.49
CA THR A 417 -3.79 -40.09 -6.06
C THR A 417 -3.11 -39.00 -5.21
N TRP A 418 -3.80 -38.57 -4.14
CA TRP A 418 -3.27 -38.06 -2.86
C TRP A 418 -3.03 -39.29 -1.93
N ASP A 419 -2.24 -39.35 -0.84
CA ASP A 419 -2.00 -38.44 0.31
C ASP A 419 -0.84 -39.04 1.23
N PRO A 420 -0.58 -38.66 2.51
CA PRO A 420 0.71 -38.16 3.05
C PRO A 420 1.40 -39.06 4.12
N ILE A 421 2.53 -38.63 4.75
CA ILE A 421 2.94 -38.94 6.16
C ILE A 421 4.09 -38.02 6.63
N ILE A 422 3.95 -37.50 7.86
CA ILE A 422 4.91 -36.73 8.68
C ILE A 422 5.40 -37.62 9.84
N HIS A 423 6.66 -37.51 10.30
CA HIS A 423 6.98 -37.63 11.74
C HIS A 423 8.22 -36.79 12.15
N PRO A 424 8.22 -36.17 13.36
CA PRO A 424 9.25 -35.23 13.82
C PRO A 424 10.23 -35.85 14.84
N THR A 425 11.43 -35.26 14.97
CA THR A 425 12.32 -35.50 16.12
C THR A 425 12.92 -34.18 16.63
N ALA A 426 12.85 -33.98 17.94
CA ALA A 426 13.21 -32.76 18.67
C ALA A 426 14.73 -32.66 19.00
N PRO A 427 15.26 -31.45 19.30
CA PRO A 427 16.69 -31.19 19.49
C PRO A 427 17.17 -31.14 20.95
N GLN A 428 18.46 -31.40 21.17
CA GLN A 428 19.18 -31.23 22.45
C GLN A 428 19.76 -29.80 22.59
N MET A 429 19.70 -29.24 23.81
CA MET A 429 20.05 -27.86 24.16
C MET A 429 21.56 -27.62 24.39
N SER A 430 22.08 -26.45 23.98
CA SER A 430 23.22 -25.78 24.64
C SER A 430 23.10 -24.24 24.56
N SER A 431 23.29 -23.57 25.70
CA SER A 431 23.33 -22.11 25.98
C SER A 431 22.25 -21.22 25.34
N GLN A 432 21.29 -20.77 26.15
CA GLN A 432 20.19 -19.90 25.74
C GLN A 432 20.70 -18.52 25.29
N VAL A 433 20.47 -18.16 24.01
CA VAL A 433 20.66 -16.80 23.47
C VAL A 433 19.80 -15.83 24.27
N ARG A 434 20.33 -14.67 24.63
CA ARG A 434 19.63 -13.64 25.42
C ARG A 434 19.58 -12.33 24.64
N LEU A 435 18.38 -11.80 24.50
CA LEU A 435 18.12 -10.46 24.00
C LEU A 435 17.84 -9.54 25.20
N ARG A 436 18.57 -8.41 25.31
CA ARG A 436 18.44 -7.43 26.39
C ARG A 436 18.08 -6.06 25.83
N LEU A 437 17.14 -5.41 26.50
CA LEU A 437 16.72 -4.03 26.25
C LEU A 437 17.19 -3.18 27.43
N LEU A 438 18.00 -2.17 27.15
CA LEU A 438 18.60 -1.28 28.16
C LEU A 438 18.15 0.17 27.95
N PRO A 439 17.99 0.96 29.03
CA PRO A 439 18.16 0.55 30.44
C PRO A 439 17.01 -0.31 30.97
N SER A 440 15.87 -0.34 30.28
CA SER A 440 14.64 -0.99 30.72
C SER A 440 13.84 -1.50 29.52
N ALA A 441 13.03 -2.53 29.72
CA ALA A 441 12.03 -2.98 28.75
C ALA A 441 10.86 -1.99 28.59
N ARG A 442 10.73 -1.04 29.52
CA ARG A 442 9.70 0.02 29.54
C ARG A 442 10.39 1.38 29.42
N CYS A 443 9.98 2.19 28.46
CA CYS A 443 10.52 3.54 28.25
C CYS A 443 9.48 4.45 27.62
N LEU A 444 9.77 5.75 27.50
CA LEU A 444 8.93 6.63 26.69
C LEU A 444 9.09 6.34 25.20
N PHE A 445 8.07 6.70 24.42
CA PHE A 445 8.04 6.49 22.97
C PHE A 445 9.18 7.23 22.26
N ASP A 446 9.53 8.43 22.73
CA ASP A 446 10.58 9.28 22.19
C ASP A 446 11.97 9.00 22.79
N GLU A 447 12.14 7.94 23.59
CA GLU A 447 13.43 7.60 24.22
C GLU A 447 14.17 6.48 23.48
N PRO A 448 15.50 6.60 23.29
CA PRO A 448 16.28 5.53 22.70
C PRO A 448 16.27 4.28 23.59
N VAL A 449 16.23 3.10 22.97
CA VAL A 449 16.42 1.82 23.66
C VAL A 449 17.67 1.15 23.08
N GLN A 450 18.59 0.73 23.96
CA GLN A 450 19.75 -0.02 23.52
C GLN A 450 19.39 -1.51 23.47
N VAL A 451 19.59 -2.11 22.30
CA VAL A 451 19.28 -3.52 22.05
C VAL A 451 20.58 -4.31 21.95
N LYS A 452 20.74 -5.31 22.81
CA LYS A 452 21.92 -6.18 22.85
C LYS A 452 21.54 -7.66 22.77
N VAL A 453 22.33 -8.45 22.06
CA VAL A 453 22.21 -9.91 22.02
C VAL A 453 23.48 -10.52 22.58
N ALA A 454 23.36 -11.56 23.40
CA ALA A 454 24.48 -12.31 23.94
C ALA A 454 24.19 -13.82 23.90
N GLY A 455 25.25 -14.63 23.97
CA GLY A 455 25.14 -16.09 23.93
C GLY A 455 25.01 -16.67 22.52
N LEU A 456 25.38 -15.89 21.50
CA LEU A 456 25.55 -16.39 20.14
C LEU A 456 26.91 -17.09 20.01
N ARG A 457 27.09 -17.91 18.96
CA ARG A 457 28.41 -18.41 18.58
C ARG A 457 29.27 -17.24 18.08
N SER A 458 30.59 -17.37 18.23
CA SER A 458 31.56 -16.40 17.70
C SER A 458 31.27 -16.13 16.23
N LYS A 459 31.14 -14.86 15.84
CA LYS A 459 30.88 -14.43 14.46
C LYS A 459 29.58 -14.97 13.82
N GLN A 460 28.66 -15.52 14.63
CA GLN A 460 27.36 -15.98 14.16
C GLN A 460 26.56 -14.84 13.53
N VAL A 461 25.95 -15.11 12.38
CA VAL A 461 24.99 -14.19 11.77
C VAL A 461 23.59 -14.54 12.23
N VAL A 462 22.83 -13.51 12.61
CA VAL A 462 21.43 -13.63 13.01
C VAL A 462 20.62 -12.52 12.38
N THR A 463 19.34 -12.78 12.14
CA THR A 463 18.38 -11.76 11.74
C THR A 463 17.65 -11.27 12.97
N MET A 464 17.74 -9.98 13.25
CA MET A 464 16.90 -9.32 14.23
C MET A 464 15.64 -8.81 13.55
N ARG A 465 14.49 -9.01 14.20
CA ARG A 465 13.19 -8.52 13.74
C ARG A 465 12.54 -7.68 14.83
N ALA A 466 11.87 -6.61 14.45
CA ALA A 466 10.92 -5.91 15.29
C ALA A 466 9.53 -6.02 14.67
N ARG A 467 8.53 -6.30 15.50
CA ARG A 467 7.12 -6.36 15.08
C ARG A 467 6.26 -5.60 16.07
N SER A 468 5.32 -4.84 15.54
CA SER A 468 4.32 -4.10 16.30
C SER A 468 2.96 -4.18 15.61
N THR A 469 1.90 -3.91 16.36
CA THR A 469 0.55 -3.74 15.84
C THR A 469 0.02 -2.41 16.34
N ASP A 470 -0.47 -1.59 15.42
CA ASP A 470 -0.94 -0.24 15.74
C ASP A 470 -2.37 -0.25 16.32
N GLU A 471 -2.90 0.92 16.69
CA GLU A 471 -4.24 1.05 17.29
C GLU A 471 -5.40 0.69 16.33
N LYS A 472 -5.11 0.49 15.05
CA LYS A 472 -6.07 0.04 14.03
C LYS A 472 -5.93 -1.45 13.69
N GLY A 473 -5.04 -2.17 14.39
CA GLY A 473 -4.80 -3.59 14.15
C GLY A 473 -3.87 -3.87 12.97
N VAL A 474 -3.21 -2.85 12.41
CA VAL A 474 -2.28 -3.01 11.30
C VAL A 474 -0.91 -3.43 11.83
N VAL A 475 -0.34 -4.46 11.23
CA VAL A 475 0.97 -4.99 11.61
C VAL A 475 2.08 -4.21 10.91
N PHE A 476 3.05 -3.76 11.70
CA PHE A 476 4.27 -3.14 11.21
C PHE A 476 5.47 -3.99 11.61
N SER A 477 6.41 -4.18 10.71
CA SER A 477 7.62 -4.95 11.00
C SER A 477 8.85 -4.43 10.26
N SER A 478 10.01 -4.71 10.85
CA SER A 478 11.33 -4.49 10.25
C SER A 478 12.23 -5.68 10.54
N SER A 479 13.28 -5.81 9.76
CA SER A 479 14.33 -6.79 9.96
C SER A 479 15.69 -6.23 9.57
N ALA A 480 16.72 -6.65 10.28
CA ALA A 480 18.11 -6.32 9.99
C ALA A 480 19.01 -7.48 10.38
N THR A 481 20.01 -7.77 9.55
CA THR A 481 20.95 -8.87 9.76
C THR A 481 22.22 -8.36 10.41
N TYR A 482 22.68 -9.05 11.45
CA TYR A 482 23.84 -8.68 12.24
C TYR A 482 24.79 -9.84 12.39
N ARG A 483 26.08 -9.53 12.51
CA ARG A 483 27.13 -10.50 12.84
C ARG A 483 27.61 -10.26 14.27
N ALA A 484 27.58 -11.30 15.09
CA ALA A 484 28.14 -11.26 16.43
C ALA A 484 29.65 -10.98 16.40
N ASP A 485 30.17 -10.39 17.47
CA ASP A 485 31.61 -10.25 17.66
C ASP A 485 32.28 -11.59 18.00
N SER A 486 33.58 -11.55 18.33
CA SER A 486 34.33 -12.76 18.69
C SER A 486 33.83 -13.41 19.99
N SER A 487 33.18 -12.66 20.87
CA SER A 487 32.57 -13.13 22.12
C SER A 487 31.12 -13.62 21.95
N GLY A 488 30.54 -13.53 20.75
CA GLY A 488 29.16 -13.93 20.54
C GLY A 488 28.14 -12.89 21.01
N GLU A 489 28.53 -11.61 21.00
CA GLU A 489 27.67 -10.49 21.36
C GLU A 489 27.37 -9.59 20.15
N ILE A 490 26.19 -8.96 20.17
CA ILE A 490 25.78 -7.90 19.24
C ILE A 490 25.27 -6.73 20.07
N ASP A 491 25.76 -5.53 19.77
CA ASP A 491 25.26 -4.27 20.31
C ASP A 491 24.87 -3.36 19.15
N LEU A 492 23.58 -3.04 19.01
CA LEU A 492 23.07 -2.27 17.87
C LEU A 492 23.61 -0.83 17.83
N SER A 493 24.19 -0.34 18.94
CA SER A 493 24.85 0.96 18.98
C SER A 493 26.29 0.97 18.45
N ARG A 494 26.88 -0.21 18.27
CA ARG A 494 28.27 -0.42 17.84
C ARG A 494 28.33 -1.16 16.50
N ASP A 495 27.54 -2.23 16.38
CA ASP A 495 27.64 -3.18 15.29
C ASP A 495 26.72 -2.78 14.14
N ALA A 496 27.27 -2.73 12.93
CA ALA A 496 26.53 -2.34 11.74
C ALA A 496 25.57 -3.45 11.29
N SER A 497 24.33 -3.08 10.95
CA SER A 497 23.45 -3.94 10.16
C SER A 497 24.10 -4.19 8.79
N LEU A 498 24.13 -5.46 8.36
CA LEU A 498 24.71 -5.90 7.10
C LEU A 498 23.70 -5.86 5.95
N SER A 499 22.42 -6.11 6.24
CA SER A 499 21.33 -6.17 5.27
C SER A 499 19.98 -6.04 5.98
N GLY A 500 18.91 -5.82 5.22
CA GLY A 500 17.54 -5.73 5.73
C GLY A 500 16.90 -4.38 5.40
N ASN A 501 16.01 -3.91 6.26
CA ASN A 501 15.29 -2.64 6.10
C ASN A 501 16.20 -1.40 6.22
N TYR A 502 17.39 -1.56 6.78
CA TYR A 502 18.45 -0.53 6.86
C TYR A 502 19.82 -1.20 6.98
N VAL A 503 20.88 -0.44 6.69
CA VAL A 503 22.28 -0.87 6.73
C VAL A 503 23.10 0.17 7.48
N GLY A 504 24.18 -0.27 8.13
CA GLY A 504 25.06 0.59 8.92
C GLY A 504 24.73 0.59 10.42
N VAL A 505 25.43 1.43 11.17
CA VAL A 505 25.25 1.57 12.63
C VAL A 505 24.07 2.50 12.90
N GLU A 506 22.89 1.89 13.07
CA GLU A 506 21.62 2.59 13.28
C GLU A 506 20.93 1.98 14.53
N PRO A 507 21.22 2.50 15.74
CA PRO A 507 20.77 1.88 16.99
C PRO A 507 19.25 1.72 17.09
N MET A 508 18.52 2.67 16.52
CA MET A 508 17.06 2.72 16.50
C MET A 508 16.48 2.28 15.15
N GLY A 509 17.31 1.70 14.27
CA GLY A 509 16.96 1.28 12.92
C GLY A 509 15.74 0.37 12.88
N LEU A 510 15.68 -0.64 13.76
CA LEU A 510 14.54 -1.56 13.84
C LEU A 510 13.21 -0.85 14.15
N LEU A 511 13.22 0.31 14.80
CA LEU A 511 11.99 1.03 15.14
C LEU A 511 11.51 1.95 14.02
N TRP A 512 12.37 2.83 13.52
CA TRP A 512 11.97 3.79 12.49
C TRP A 512 11.78 3.16 11.11
N SER A 513 12.42 2.01 10.84
CA SER A 513 12.33 1.33 9.54
C SER A 513 11.18 0.32 9.44
N MET A 514 10.34 0.20 10.48
CA MET A 514 9.16 -0.65 10.42
C MET A 514 8.23 -0.20 9.29
N ARG A 515 7.68 -1.17 8.57
CA ARG A 515 6.67 -0.94 7.53
C ARG A 515 5.58 -1.98 7.62
N SER A 516 4.40 -1.63 7.12
CA SER A 516 3.29 -2.56 6.93
C SER A 516 3.43 -3.25 5.57
N ASP A 517 3.01 -4.52 5.48
CA ASP A 517 2.90 -5.24 4.20
C ASP A 517 1.75 -4.67 3.34
N VAL A 518 0.79 -4.00 3.99
CA VAL A 518 -0.23 -3.18 3.35
C VAL A 518 0.34 -1.79 3.08
N LEU A 519 0.34 -1.40 1.81
CA LEU A 519 0.83 -0.11 1.34
C LEU A 519 -0.04 1.06 1.80
N HIS A 520 0.53 2.26 1.77
CA HIS A 520 -0.14 3.51 2.14
C HIS A 520 -0.74 3.50 3.56
N LYS A 521 -0.19 2.67 4.45
CA LYS A 521 -0.54 2.64 5.88
C LYS A 521 0.45 3.46 6.69
N ARG A 522 -0.08 4.51 7.30
CA ARG A 522 0.61 5.27 8.35
C ARG A 522 0.38 4.60 9.69
N PHE A 523 1.45 4.39 10.46
CA PHE A 523 1.38 3.86 11.81
C PHE A 523 0.53 4.78 12.71
N GLN A 524 -0.49 4.22 13.39
CA GLN A 524 -1.37 4.97 14.27
C GLN A 524 -1.06 4.73 15.75
N LYS A 525 -0.61 5.78 16.44
CA LYS A 525 -0.50 5.83 17.90
C LYS A 525 -0.98 7.19 18.39
N THR A 526 -2.27 7.26 18.69
CA THR A 526 -2.98 8.51 19.03
C THR A 526 -3.43 8.57 20.48
N ASN A 527 -3.71 7.43 21.12
CA ASN A 527 -4.20 7.36 22.49
C ASN A 527 -3.01 7.22 23.48
N SER A 528 -2.96 8.01 24.54
CA SER A 528 -1.86 7.95 25.50
C SER A 528 -1.95 6.85 26.56
N LEU A 529 -3.13 6.21 26.73
CA LEU A 529 -3.41 5.26 27.82
C LEU A 529 -2.74 3.90 27.64
N ASN A 530 -2.60 3.43 26.40
CA ASN A 530 -2.00 2.13 26.11
C ASN A 530 -0.57 2.31 25.60
N PRO A 531 0.40 1.49 26.04
CA PRO A 531 1.75 1.53 25.47
C PRO A 531 1.75 1.05 24.02
N HIS A 532 2.70 1.54 23.23
CA HIS A 532 3.10 0.91 21.98
C HIS A 532 3.99 -0.29 22.30
N VAL A 533 3.54 -1.49 21.96
CA VAL A 533 4.27 -2.74 22.25
C VAL A 533 5.06 -3.17 21.03
N VAL A 534 6.38 -3.27 21.17
CA VAL A 534 7.29 -3.73 20.12
C VAL A 534 7.95 -5.03 20.55
N ASN A 535 7.72 -6.10 19.80
CA ASN A 535 8.38 -7.39 20.02
C ASN A 535 9.65 -7.46 19.18
N PHE A 536 10.79 -7.46 19.86
CA PHE A 536 12.08 -7.74 19.26
C PHE A 536 12.36 -9.24 19.32
N SER A 537 12.90 -9.80 18.25
CA SER A 537 13.24 -11.21 18.20
C SER A 537 14.52 -11.45 17.40
N VAL A 538 15.28 -12.46 17.83
CA VAL A 538 16.52 -12.92 17.19
C VAL A 538 16.23 -14.25 16.52
N HIS A 539 16.54 -14.35 15.23
CA HIS A 539 16.30 -15.53 14.41
C HIS A 539 17.62 -16.07 13.88
N GLU A 540 17.82 -17.37 14.00
CA GLU A 540 18.91 -18.09 13.33
C GLU A 540 18.61 -18.32 11.84
N GLU A 541 19.62 -18.76 11.09
CA GLU A 541 19.58 -19.03 9.64
C GLU A 541 18.45 -19.98 9.18
N GLU A 542 17.90 -20.81 10.09
CA GLU A 542 16.76 -21.69 9.80
C GLU A 542 15.39 -21.02 10.00
N GLY A 543 15.36 -19.72 10.32
CA GLY A 543 14.14 -18.99 10.70
C GLY A 543 13.67 -19.29 12.11
N ARG A 544 14.42 -20.12 12.85
CA ARG A 544 14.14 -20.45 14.25
C ARG A 544 14.40 -19.24 15.14
N MET A 545 13.37 -18.80 15.86
CA MET A 545 13.51 -17.77 16.89
C MET A 545 14.28 -18.35 18.08
N VAL A 546 15.35 -17.65 18.49
CA VAL A 546 16.23 -18.09 19.60
C VAL A 546 16.18 -17.19 20.82
N ALA A 547 15.73 -15.96 20.66
CA ALA A 547 15.46 -15.04 21.76
C ALA A 547 14.40 -14.03 21.34
N GLU A 548 13.63 -13.56 22.31
CA GLU A 548 12.71 -12.44 22.14
C GLU A 548 12.71 -11.55 23.38
N ALA A 549 12.29 -10.31 23.19
CA ALA A 549 12.13 -9.32 24.24
C ALA A 549 11.07 -8.31 23.80
N THR A 550 10.18 -7.96 24.71
CA THR A 550 9.14 -6.98 24.46
C THR A 550 9.55 -5.63 25.02
N ASN A 551 9.41 -4.58 24.20
CA ASN A 551 9.57 -3.19 24.62
C ASN A 551 8.20 -2.53 24.70
N GLU A 552 7.85 -2.02 25.88
CA GLU A 552 6.66 -1.19 26.07
C GLU A 552 7.05 0.29 26.01
N ARG A 553 6.50 1.00 25.04
CA ARG A 553 6.82 2.40 24.74
C ARG A 553 5.63 3.29 25.10
N PHE A 554 5.70 3.99 26.22
CA PHE A 554 4.63 4.82 26.77
C PHE A 554 4.64 6.23 26.18
N LEU A 555 3.46 6.83 26.02
CA LEU A 555 3.36 8.26 25.66
C LEU A 555 3.36 9.19 26.87
N MET A 556 2.95 8.67 28.03
CA MET A 556 2.94 9.39 29.30
C MET A 556 4.05 8.87 30.20
N GLY A 557 4.85 9.78 30.73
CA GLY A 557 5.82 9.48 31.78
C GLY A 557 5.17 9.33 33.14
N ASP A 558 5.91 8.76 34.08
CA ASP A 558 5.46 8.56 35.45
C ASP A 558 5.05 9.89 36.09
N GLY A 559 3.86 9.92 36.69
CA GLY A 559 3.31 11.09 37.37
C GLY A 559 2.71 12.17 36.47
N VAL A 560 2.74 12.02 35.14
CA VAL A 560 1.99 12.90 34.23
C VAL A 560 0.49 12.64 34.40
N SER A 561 -0.28 13.69 34.68
CA SER A 561 -1.74 13.61 34.73
C SER A 561 -2.36 13.85 33.36
N ARG A 562 -3.42 13.11 33.05
CA ARG A 562 -4.22 13.23 31.82
C ARG A 562 -5.67 13.53 32.19
N VAL A 563 -6.17 14.69 31.80
CA VAL A 563 -7.55 15.13 32.09
C VAL A 563 -8.25 15.46 30.78
N PRO A 564 -9.26 14.67 30.34
CA PRO A 564 -10.14 15.06 29.26
C PRO A 564 -10.83 16.39 29.57
N VAL A 565 -10.85 17.30 28.61
CA VAL A 565 -11.44 18.64 28.75
C VAL A 565 -12.67 18.73 27.86
N LYS A 566 -13.81 18.91 28.52
CA LYS A 566 -15.12 19.19 27.93
C LYS A 566 -15.73 20.41 28.61
N GLN A 567 -15.16 21.60 28.34
CA GLN A 567 -15.59 22.86 28.95
C GLN A 567 -15.86 23.89 27.86
N GLY A 568 -17.04 24.49 27.88
CA GLY A 568 -17.48 25.41 26.82
C GLY A 568 -17.40 24.72 25.45
N ASN A 569 -16.77 25.38 24.49
CA ASN A 569 -16.57 24.80 23.15
C ASN A 569 -15.37 23.86 23.08
N ILE A 570 -14.46 23.89 24.07
CA ILE A 570 -13.20 23.14 24.06
C ILE A 570 -13.47 21.64 24.12
N ARG A 571 -12.85 20.89 23.18
CA ARG A 571 -12.80 19.43 23.17
C ARG A 571 -11.35 18.99 22.99
N GLY A 572 -10.79 18.42 24.04
CA GLY A 572 -9.37 18.11 24.07
C GLY A 572 -8.95 17.34 25.31
N VAL A 573 -7.64 17.29 25.54
CA VAL A 573 -7.06 16.64 26.72
C VAL A 573 -5.92 17.51 27.24
N LEU A 574 -5.97 17.80 28.54
CA LEU A 574 -4.93 18.51 29.27
C LEU A 574 -3.96 17.48 29.88
N PHE A 575 -2.68 17.65 29.59
CA PHE A 575 -1.59 16.89 30.18
C PHE A 575 -0.79 17.78 31.13
N THR A 576 -0.67 17.35 32.38
CA THR A 576 -0.01 18.10 33.45
C THR A 576 1.23 17.34 33.93
N PRO A 577 2.43 17.94 33.87
CA PRO A 577 3.65 17.31 34.40
C PRO A 577 3.55 17.03 35.92
N PRO A 578 4.33 16.07 36.44
CA PRO A 578 4.47 15.88 37.88
C PRO A 578 5.15 17.09 38.54
N GLY A 579 4.77 17.38 39.79
CA GLY A 579 5.31 18.49 40.60
C GLY A 579 4.35 19.67 40.80
N GLU A 580 4.79 20.67 41.57
CA GLU A 580 3.96 21.82 41.98
C GLU A 580 3.78 22.87 40.87
N GLY A 581 4.66 22.89 39.86
CA GLY A 581 4.70 23.96 38.87
C GLY A 581 5.28 25.28 39.41
N PRO A 582 5.06 26.42 38.74
CA PRO A 582 4.35 26.55 37.46
C PRO A 582 5.14 25.94 36.29
N PHE A 583 4.42 25.48 35.27
CA PHE A 583 4.98 24.90 34.06
C PHE A 583 4.74 25.82 32.85
N PRO A 584 5.67 25.89 31.88
CA PRO A 584 5.41 26.56 30.63
C PRO A 584 4.25 25.88 29.89
N ALA A 585 3.28 26.67 29.47
CA ALA A 585 2.02 26.18 28.91
C ALA A 585 2.05 26.16 27.38
N VAL A 586 1.60 25.06 26.77
CA VAL A 586 1.61 24.85 25.31
C VAL A 586 0.24 24.40 24.81
N LEU A 587 -0.25 25.03 23.75
CA LEU A 587 -1.40 24.58 22.97
C LEU A 587 -0.90 23.73 21.78
N ASP A 588 -1.30 22.47 21.76
CA ASP A 588 -0.95 21.51 20.71
C ASP A 588 -2.07 21.41 19.66
N LEU A 589 -1.74 21.74 18.41
CA LEU A 589 -2.67 21.71 17.28
C LEU A 589 -2.32 20.55 16.34
N TYR A 590 -3.17 19.51 16.36
CA TYR A 590 -3.05 18.36 15.48
C TYR A 590 -4.40 18.14 14.77
N THR A 591 -4.62 18.85 13.65
CA THR A 591 -5.99 19.18 13.21
C THR A 591 -6.57 18.35 12.06
N PHE A 592 -5.76 17.74 11.19
CA PHE A 592 -6.26 16.96 10.03
C PHE A 592 -5.85 15.48 10.14
N GLY A 593 -6.84 14.60 10.03
CA GLY A 593 -6.71 13.15 10.25
C GLY A 593 -7.95 12.49 10.90
N GLY A 594 -8.87 13.31 11.43
CA GLY A 594 -10.07 12.86 12.15
C GLY A 594 -9.73 12.49 13.60
N GLY A 595 -10.37 13.15 14.57
CA GLY A 595 -10.17 12.89 15.99
C GLY A 595 -9.01 13.67 16.63
N LEU A 596 -8.67 13.27 17.86
CA LEU A 596 -7.66 13.91 18.71
C LEU A 596 -6.40 13.04 18.77
N SER A 597 -5.22 13.64 18.57
CA SER A 597 -3.94 12.96 18.81
C SER A 597 -3.34 13.46 20.13
N GLU A 598 -3.05 12.53 21.03
CA GLU A 598 -2.44 12.82 22.34
C GLU A 598 -0.91 12.63 22.33
N LYS A 599 -0.35 12.09 21.24
CA LYS A 599 1.06 11.67 21.14
C LYS A 599 2.04 12.78 21.50
N ARG A 600 1.94 13.94 20.85
CA ARG A 600 2.87 15.05 21.01
C ARG A 600 2.69 15.74 22.36
N ALA A 601 1.44 15.99 22.76
CA ALA A 601 1.11 16.60 24.05
C ALA A 601 1.56 15.78 25.25
N ALA A 602 1.29 14.47 25.27
CA ALA A 602 1.68 13.59 26.38
C ALA A 602 3.22 13.52 26.54
N LEU A 603 3.93 13.43 25.41
CA LEU A 603 5.40 13.41 25.43
C LEU A 603 5.98 14.74 25.88
N LEU A 604 5.46 15.89 25.43
CA LEU A 604 5.88 17.21 25.93
C LEU A 604 5.58 17.37 27.43
N ALA A 605 4.44 16.88 27.93
CA ALA A 605 4.17 16.94 29.36
C ALA A 605 5.17 16.13 30.20
N SER A 606 5.64 15.01 29.66
CA SER A 606 6.75 14.23 30.23
C SER A 606 8.10 14.97 30.22
N ARG A 607 8.19 16.12 29.53
CA ARG A 607 9.38 17.00 29.46
C ARG A 607 9.20 18.32 30.22
N GLY A 608 8.15 18.44 31.03
CA GLY A 608 7.91 19.56 31.96
C GLY A 608 7.01 20.67 31.42
N PHE A 609 6.20 20.40 30.39
CA PHE A 609 5.27 21.38 29.81
C PHE A 609 3.82 21.09 30.19
N LEU A 610 3.03 22.10 30.56
CA LEU A 610 1.58 21.95 30.68
C LEU A 610 0.97 22.01 29.27
N VAL A 611 0.43 20.91 28.75
CA VAL A 611 0.02 20.85 27.34
C VAL A 611 -1.46 20.54 27.18
N LEU A 612 -2.18 21.41 26.48
CA LEU A 612 -3.54 21.15 26.02
C LEU A 612 -3.51 20.79 24.54
N THR A 613 -3.91 19.57 24.19
CA THR A 613 -4.21 19.20 22.79
C THR A 613 -5.71 19.34 22.54
N VAL A 614 -6.08 19.94 21.42
CA VAL A 614 -7.49 20.20 21.06
C VAL A 614 -7.86 19.58 19.71
N ALA A 615 -9.09 19.08 19.61
CA ALA A 615 -9.65 18.61 18.36
C ALA A 615 -10.21 19.79 17.55
N LEU A 616 -10.22 19.65 16.22
CA LEU A 616 -10.86 20.61 15.32
C LEU A 616 -12.28 20.19 14.91
N TYR A 617 -12.48 18.88 14.70
CA TYR A 617 -13.75 18.27 14.32
C TYR A 617 -13.72 16.75 14.56
N GLY A 618 -14.88 16.09 14.53
CA GLY A 618 -15.01 14.63 14.54
C GLY A 618 -14.55 13.94 15.83
N HIS A 619 -14.45 14.68 16.95
CA HIS A 619 -14.12 14.16 18.27
C HIS A 619 -15.26 14.44 19.25
N ASP A 620 -15.60 13.45 20.08
CA ASP A 620 -16.70 13.53 21.05
C ASP A 620 -18.02 13.97 20.38
N ASP A 621 -18.61 15.08 20.81
CA ASP A 621 -19.86 15.66 20.29
C ASP A 621 -19.63 16.68 19.15
N MET A 622 -18.39 16.84 18.67
CA MET A 622 -18.09 17.74 17.55
C MET A 622 -18.62 17.18 16.21
N PRO A 623 -19.05 18.06 15.29
CA PRO A 623 -19.43 17.65 13.94
C PRO A 623 -18.34 16.85 13.23
N LYS A 624 -18.72 15.82 12.47
CA LYS A 624 -17.76 15.02 11.68
C LYS A 624 -17.16 15.78 10.50
N ASN A 625 -17.82 16.83 10.04
CA ASN A 625 -17.39 17.68 8.93
C ASN A 625 -17.60 19.15 9.32
N ILE A 626 -16.68 20.01 8.90
CA ILE A 626 -16.75 21.46 9.09
C ILE A 626 -16.63 22.17 7.74
N LYS A 627 -17.18 23.39 7.66
CA LYS A 627 -17.13 24.23 6.45
C LYS A 627 -16.28 25.48 6.63
N GLU A 628 -16.00 25.85 7.88
CA GLU A 628 -15.31 27.07 8.28
C GLU A 628 -14.62 26.82 9.63
N VAL A 629 -13.64 27.67 9.95
CA VAL A 629 -12.90 27.63 11.23
C VAL A 629 -13.03 28.99 11.90
N HIS A 630 -13.20 28.99 13.22
CA HIS A 630 -13.35 30.21 14.03
C HIS A 630 -12.20 30.35 15.03
N LEU A 631 -11.50 31.48 15.03
CA LEU A 631 -10.41 31.75 15.98
C LEU A 631 -10.89 31.87 17.43
N ASP A 632 -12.17 32.17 17.64
CA ASP A 632 -12.80 32.27 18.96
C ASP A 632 -12.61 30.97 19.77
N TYR A 633 -12.63 29.80 19.10
CA TYR A 633 -12.36 28.49 19.71
C TYR A 633 -10.95 28.39 20.30
N PHE A 634 -9.95 28.90 19.59
CA PHE A 634 -8.56 28.87 20.04
C PHE A 634 -8.31 29.97 21.09
N GLU A 635 -8.99 31.12 21.00
CA GLU A 635 -8.92 32.14 22.04
C GLU A 635 -9.47 31.61 23.39
N GLU A 636 -10.59 30.87 23.35
CA GLU A 636 -11.15 30.18 24.51
C GLU A 636 -10.16 29.16 25.09
N SER A 637 -9.52 28.37 24.22
CA SER A 637 -8.51 27.37 24.62
C SER A 637 -7.28 28.01 25.28
N ILE A 638 -6.78 29.14 24.76
CA ILE A 638 -5.67 29.89 25.34
C ILE A 638 -6.06 30.45 26.71
N LYS A 639 -7.26 31.01 26.85
CA LYS A 639 -7.77 31.53 28.13
C LYS A 639 -7.88 30.40 29.16
N PHE A 640 -8.45 29.26 28.79
CA PHE A 640 -8.55 28.08 29.65
C PHE A 640 -7.16 27.62 30.12
N LEU A 641 -6.19 27.53 29.21
CA LEU A 641 -4.84 27.06 29.54
C LEU A 641 -4.11 28.02 30.48
N LYS A 642 -4.24 29.34 30.26
CA LYS A 642 -3.66 30.37 31.15
C LYS A 642 -4.27 30.39 32.56
N ASN A 643 -5.51 29.93 32.71
CA ASN A 643 -6.22 29.92 33.98
C ASN A 643 -5.95 28.66 34.82
N GLN A 644 -5.15 27.71 34.31
CA GLN A 644 -4.78 26.53 35.10
C GLN A 644 -3.84 26.92 36.24
N ASP A 645 -4.03 26.34 37.43
CA ASP A 645 -3.27 26.68 38.64
C ASP A 645 -1.75 26.48 38.47
N LYS A 646 -1.37 25.47 37.68
CA LYS A 646 0.02 25.12 37.39
C LYS A 646 0.57 25.77 36.11
N ALA A 647 -0.16 26.69 35.48
CA ALA A 647 0.33 27.40 34.30
C ALA A 647 1.27 28.57 34.66
N GLY A 648 2.31 28.74 33.85
CA GLY A 648 3.15 29.94 33.85
C GLY A 648 2.37 31.22 33.50
N SER A 649 2.80 32.35 34.06
CA SER A 649 2.08 33.64 33.99
C SER A 649 2.36 34.47 32.73
N ASN A 650 3.37 34.10 31.94
CA ASN A 650 3.89 34.95 30.86
C ASN A 650 3.07 34.84 29.56
N GLY A 651 2.51 33.66 29.25
CA GLY A 651 1.67 33.40 28.08
C GLY A 651 1.76 31.94 27.65
N VAL A 652 1.33 31.62 26.43
CA VAL A 652 1.31 30.25 25.92
C VAL A 652 2.21 30.07 24.69
N GLY A 653 2.79 28.88 24.57
CA GLY A 653 3.33 28.36 23.34
C GLY A 653 2.24 27.75 22.45
N VAL A 654 2.46 27.73 21.14
CA VAL A 654 1.62 26.99 20.19
C VAL A 654 2.52 26.09 19.35
N ILE A 655 2.17 24.81 19.20
CA ILE A 655 2.85 23.88 18.30
C ILE A 655 1.89 23.36 17.24
N SER A 656 2.36 23.30 16.00
CA SER A 656 1.56 22.94 14.84
C SER A 656 2.33 22.08 13.85
N LEU A 657 1.60 21.31 13.06
CA LEU A 657 2.08 20.51 11.94
C LEU A 657 1.09 20.60 10.77
N SER A 658 1.62 20.71 9.54
CA SER A 658 0.81 20.68 8.31
C SER A 658 -0.23 21.81 8.31
N LYS A 659 -1.49 21.52 7.97
CA LYS A 659 -2.61 22.47 7.96
C LYS A 659 -2.78 23.27 9.25
N SER A 660 -2.45 22.73 10.42
CA SER A 660 -2.54 23.53 11.66
C SER A 660 -1.51 24.68 11.72
N GLY A 661 -0.51 24.69 10.83
CA GLY A 661 0.48 25.75 10.74
C GLY A 661 -0.14 27.11 10.42
N ASP A 662 -1.08 27.19 9.48
CA ASP A 662 -1.74 28.46 9.15
C ASP A 662 -2.62 28.98 10.31
N LEU A 663 -3.19 28.07 11.10
CA LEU A 663 -3.95 28.38 12.31
C LEU A 663 -3.03 28.88 13.40
N ALA A 664 -1.87 28.25 13.63
CA ALA A 664 -0.90 28.73 14.61
C ALA A 664 -0.35 30.12 14.27
N LEU A 665 -0.08 30.38 12.99
CA LEU A 665 0.29 31.72 12.51
C LEU A 665 -0.85 32.72 12.74
N SER A 666 -2.10 32.34 12.42
CA SER A 666 -3.26 33.21 12.62
C SER A 666 -3.53 33.48 14.10
N ILE A 667 -3.40 32.48 14.96
CA ILE A 667 -3.50 32.60 16.42
C ILE A 667 -2.47 33.63 16.92
N ALA A 668 -1.21 33.55 16.46
CA ALA A 668 -0.17 34.48 16.85
C ALA A 668 -0.36 35.91 16.31
N SER A 669 -0.99 36.05 15.13
CA SER A 669 -1.22 37.36 14.50
C SER A 669 -2.46 38.09 15.01
N TYR A 670 -3.50 37.37 15.45
CA TYR A 670 -4.81 37.95 15.78
C TYR A 670 -5.19 37.83 17.26
N LEU A 671 -4.61 36.89 18.01
CA LEU A 671 -4.98 36.64 19.41
C LEU A 671 -3.88 37.12 20.38
N PRO A 672 -4.24 37.67 21.55
CA PRO A 672 -3.27 38.04 22.56
C PRO A 672 -2.76 36.83 23.36
N GLY A 673 -1.59 36.97 23.99
CA GLY A 673 -1.08 35.98 24.96
C GLY A 673 -0.29 34.81 24.37
N VAL A 674 0.04 34.85 23.08
CA VAL A 674 0.91 33.88 22.41
C VAL A 674 2.36 34.39 22.45
N GLN A 675 3.25 33.62 23.08
CA GLN A 675 4.65 34.01 23.27
C GLN A 675 5.62 33.30 22.34
N ALA A 676 5.32 32.06 21.98
CA ALA A 676 6.21 31.23 21.17
C ALA A 676 5.38 30.33 20.24
N VAL A 677 5.79 30.18 18.99
CA VAL A 677 5.13 29.33 18.00
C VAL A 677 6.16 28.42 17.35
N VAL A 678 5.89 27.12 17.41
CA VAL A 678 6.58 26.11 16.62
C VAL A 678 5.70 25.77 15.42
N TRP A 679 6.22 26.08 14.23
CA TRP A 679 5.58 25.83 12.95
C TRP A 679 6.34 24.72 12.22
N ILE A 680 5.67 23.62 11.89
CA ILE A 680 6.28 22.46 11.25
C ILE A 680 5.54 22.18 9.94
N ASN A 681 6.22 22.31 8.81
CA ASN A 681 5.69 21.97 7.48
C ASN A 681 4.29 22.54 7.17
N GLY A 682 4.01 23.76 7.62
CA GLY A 682 2.72 24.41 7.39
C GLY A 682 2.63 25.15 6.05
N CYS A 683 1.56 25.91 5.87
CA CYS A 683 1.44 26.90 4.80
C CYS A 683 1.48 28.31 5.38
N SER A 684 2.00 29.28 4.62
CA SER A 684 1.99 30.71 4.99
C SER A 684 0.64 31.40 4.74
N ALA A 685 -0.29 30.70 4.10
CA ALA A 685 -1.66 31.13 3.83
C ALA A 685 -2.68 30.18 4.46
N ASN A 686 -3.88 30.69 4.73
CA ASN A 686 -5.00 29.92 5.24
C ASN A 686 -5.57 29.00 4.16
N VAL A 687 -5.47 27.68 4.34
CA VAL A 687 -5.87 26.67 3.35
C VAL A 687 -7.14 25.92 3.75
N ALA A 688 -7.82 25.30 2.78
CA ALA A 688 -9.00 24.42 2.91
C ALA A 688 -10.32 25.07 3.38
N PHE A 689 -10.31 25.86 4.45
CA PHE A 689 -11.53 26.46 5.02
C PHE A 689 -11.38 27.96 5.25
N PRO A 690 -12.42 28.78 5.02
CA PRO A 690 -12.39 30.19 5.39
C PRO A 690 -12.22 30.33 6.91
N LEU A 691 -11.44 31.33 7.32
CA LEU A 691 -11.14 31.60 8.72
C LEU A 691 -11.90 32.84 9.20
N TYR A 692 -12.61 32.69 10.30
CA TYR A 692 -13.41 33.72 10.95
C TYR A 692 -12.83 34.10 12.31
N TYR A 693 -13.08 35.33 12.73
CA TYR A 693 -12.88 35.77 14.09
C TYR A 693 -13.96 36.80 14.45
N LYS A 694 -14.69 36.59 15.56
CA LYS A 694 -15.80 37.46 15.99
C LYS A 694 -16.82 37.69 14.87
N ASN A 695 -17.25 36.60 14.24
CA ASN A 695 -18.22 36.57 13.12
C ASN A 695 -17.80 37.32 11.84
N ARG A 696 -16.54 37.73 11.73
CA ARG A 696 -15.99 38.33 10.51
C ARG A 696 -15.02 37.36 9.85
N GLN A 697 -15.18 37.11 8.55
CA GLN A 697 -14.16 36.40 7.78
C GLN A 697 -12.89 37.27 7.74
N ILE A 698 -11.79 36.75 8.26
CA ILE A 698 -10.51 37.44 8.32
C ILE A 698 -9.55 36.95 7.24
N LEU A 699 -9.64 35.68 6.82
CA LEU A 699 -8.84 35.10 5.74
C LEU A 699 -9.70 34.20 4.86
N SER A 700 -9.51 34.30 3.54
CA SER A 700 -10.11 33.38 2.57
C SER A 700 -9.40 32.03 2.56
N ALA A 701 -10.09 30.98 2.10
CA ALA A 701 -9.46 29.67 1.89
C ALA A 701 -8.63 29.67 0.60
N LEU A 702 -7.35 29.34 0.71
CA LEU A 702 -6.50 29.01 -0.43
C LEU A 702 -6.98 27.69 -1.03
N LYS A 703 -7.23 27.69 -2.34
CA LYS A 703 -7.79 26.55 -3.05
C LYS A 703 -6.71 25.55 -3.44
N PHE A 704 -7.15 24.29 -3.58
CA PHE A 704 -6.37 23.17 -4.09
C PHE A 704 -6.86 22.81 -5.49
N ASP A 705 -5.94 22.65 -6.43
CA ASP A 705 -6.21 22.29 -7.82
C ASP A 705 -5.80 20.84 -8.08
N ILE A 706 -6.80 19.96 -8.12
CA ILE A 706 -6.61 18.53 -8.37
C ILE A 706 -5.97 18.25 -9.75
N ASN A 707 -6.06 19.17 -10.71
CA ASN A 707 -5.50 18.95 -12.04
C ASN A 707 -3.97 19.13 -12.07
N LYS A 708 -3.37 19.67 -11.01
CA LYS A 708 -1.93 19.87 -10.86
C LYS A 708 -1.23 18.75 -10.09
N VAL A 709 -1.98 17.75 -9.63
CA VAL A 709 -1.39 16.58 -8.95
C VAL A 709 -0.97 15.54 -9.99
N THR A 710 0.06 14.76 -9.66
CA THR A 710 0.57 13.71 -10.54
C THR A 710 0.41 12.36 -9.87
N SER A 711 -0.25 11.41 -10.53
CA SER A 711 -0.29 10.02 -10.06
C SER A 711 1.10 9.39 -10.20
N THR A 712 1.50 8.64 -9.17
CA THR A 712 2.74 7.88 -9.19
C THR A 712 2.49 6.41 -9.51
N GLU A 713 3.55 5.67 -9.84
CA GLU A 713 3.45 4.23 -10.12
C GLU A 713 2.94 3.44 -8.90
N SER A 714 3.06 3.99 -7.69
CA SER A 714 2.55 3.37 -6.47
C SER A 714 1.03 3.48 -6.29
N GLY A 715 0.32 4.22 -7.15
CA GLY A 715 -1.10 4.53 -6.97
C GLY A 715 -1.37 5.71 -6.03
N ALA A 716 -0.37 6.15 -5.24
CA ALA A 716 -0.44 7.43 -4.54
C ALA A 716 -0.24 8.61 -5.50
N ILE A 717 -0.78 9.77 -5.14
CA ILE A 717 -0.61 11.03 -5.87
C ILE A 717 0.44 11.92 -5.20
N PHE A 718 1.18 12.63 -6.04
CA PHE A 718 2.12 13.66 -5.64
C PHE A 718 1.43 15.02 -5.67
N THR A 719 1.27 15.65 -4.51
CA THR A 719 0.42 16.85 -4.35
C THR A 719 1.19 18.16 -4.15
N LYS A 720 2.53 18.13 -4.15
CA LYS A 720 3.41 19.27 -3.83
C LYS A 720 3.00 20.58 -4.52
N TYR A 721 2.54 20.51 -5.76
CA TYR A 721 2.17 21.67 -6.59
C TYR A 721 0.65 21.87 -6.74
N GLY A 722 -0.16 21.15 -5.95
CA GLY A 722 -1.62 21.22 -6.01
C GLY A 722 -2.19 22.49 -5.41
N MET A 723 -1.52 23.10 -4.42
CA MET A 723 -1.98 24.36 -3.83
C MET A 723 -1.85 25.53 -4.83
N HIS A 724 -2.85 26.41 -4.82
CA HIS A 724 -2.72 27.69 -5.51
C HIS A 724 -1.56 28.51 -4.94
N ASP A 725 -0.91 29.31 -5.78
CA ASP A 725 0.15 30.22 -5.34
C ASP A 725 -0.46 31.32 -4.46
N PRO A 726 -0.11 31.40 -3.17
CA PRO A 726 -0.69 32.38 -2.25
C PRO A 726 -0.22 33.83 -2.53
N LEU A 727 0.85 34.02 -3.29
CA LEU A 727 1.41 35.35 -3.61
C LEU A 727 0.71 36.02 -4.80
N LYS A 728 -0.03 35.28 -5.61
CA LYS A 728 -0.84 35.85 -6.70
C LYS A 728 -1.93 36.77 -6.16
N GLU A 729 -2.19 37.89 -6.85
CA GLU A 729 -3.15 38.92 -6.44
C GLU A 729 -4.52 38.34 -6.05
N GLU A 730 -5.05 37.40 -6.84
CA GLU A 730 -6.33 36.73 -6.61
C GLU A 730 -6.39 35.90 -5.31
N ASN A 731 -5.23 35.45 -4.77
CA ASN A 731 -5.13 34.61 -3.59
C ASN A 731 -4.61 35.35 -2.34
N LYS A 732 -4.14 36.60 -2.47
CA LYS A 732 -3.53 37.36 -1.36
C LYS A 732 -4.42 37.49 -0.13
N ALA A 733 -5.75 37.43 -0.29
CA ALA A 733 -6.70 37.45 0.83
C ALA A 733 -6.62 36.20 1.75
N SER A 734 -5.86 35.17 1.37
CA SER A 734 -5.58 34.00 2.20
C SER A 734 -4.27 34.11 2.99
N LEU A 735 -3.35 35.03 2.64
CA LEU A 735 -2.06 35.18 3.31
C LEU A 735 -2.21 35.60 4.77
N VAL A 736 -1.56 34.87 5.68
CA VAL A 736 -1.57 35.21 7.10
C VAL A 736 -0.63 36.40 7.35
N PRO A 737 -1.08 37.48 8.02
CA PRO A 737 -0.26 38.65 8.29
C PRO A 737 0.67 38.43 9.50
N ILE A 738 1.67 37.57 9.32
CA ILE A 738 2.59 37.14 10.38
C ILE A 738 3.43 38.29 10.98
N GLU A 739 3.65 39.37 10.22
CA GLU A 739 4.33 40.58 10.69
C GLU A 739 3.62 41.25 11.87
N ARG A 740 2.32 40.98 12.06
CA ARG A 740 1.54 41.50 13.20
C ARG A 740 1.84 40.77 14.50
N ALA A 741 2.34 39.55 14.43
CA ALA A 741 2.63 38.76 15.61
C ALA A 741 3.80 39.34 16.41
N SER A 742 3.67 39.28 17.74
CA SER A 742 4.70 39.70 18.69
C SER A 742 5.47 38.52 19.30
N GLY A 743 4.90 37.32 19.28
CA GLY A 743 5.53 36.09 19.77
C GLY A 743 6.73 35.66 18.93
N ARG A 744 7.58 34.79 19.47
CA ARG A 744 8.75 34.23 18.77
C ARG A 744 8.38 33.02 17.92
N PHE A 745 9.09 32.80 16.82
CA PHE A 745 8.83 31.67 15.91
C PHE A 745 10.02 30.73 15.81
N LEU A 746 9.74 29.43 15.79
CA LEU A 746 10.62 28.39 15.26
C LEU A 746 9.95 27.79 14.03
N PHE A 747 10.50 28.08 12.85
CA PHE A 747 10.07 27.48 11.59
C PHE A 747 10.91 26.22 11.29
N ALA A 748 10.24 25.10 11.09
CA ALA A 748 10.86 23.86 10.64
C ALA A 748 10.24 23.42 9.31
N ALA A 749 11.07 23.29 8.28
CA ALA A 749 10.66 22.88 6.94
C ALA A 749 11.41 21.62 6.47
N SER A 750 10.67 20.70 5.87
CA SER A 750 11.19 19.54 5.16
C SER A 750 11.40 19.91 3.69
N GLU A 751 12.57 19.60 3.13
CA GLU A 751 12.88 19.94 1.74
C GLU A 751 12.23 18.95 0.74
N ASP A 752 12.09 17.68 1.16
CA ASP A 752 11.35 16.64 0.43
C ASP A 752 9.90 16.53 0.93
N ASP A 753 9.29 17.64 1.33
CA ASP A 753 7.85 17.70 1.56
C ASP A 753 7.11 17.57 0.23
N PHE A 754 6.37 16.47 0.08
CA PHE A 754 5.57 16.17 -1.12
C PHE A 754 4.08 16.49 -0.96
N ASN A 755 3.65 16.97 0.21
CA ASN A 755 2.30 17.49 0.40
C ASN A 755 2.15 18.88 -0.22
N TRP A 756 3.10 19.77 0.09
CA TRP A 756 3.26 21.11 -0.47
C TRP A 756 4.68 21.64 -0.25
N ASP A 757 5.01 22.82 -0.79
CA ASP A 757 6.35 23.41 -0.68
C ASP A 757 6.57 24.16 0.64
N SER A 758 6.71 23.41 1.73
CA SER A 758 6.96 23.94 3.08
C SER A 758 8.21 24.84 3.15
N LYS A 759 9.25 24.52 2.38
CA LYS A 759 10.49 25.31 2.35
C LYS A 759 10.25 26.67 1.68
N ALA A 760 9.55 26.70 0.55
CA ALA A 760 9.19 27.96 -0.11
C ALA A 760 8.31 28.84 0.78
N TYR A 761 7.32 28.26 1.47
CA TYR A 761 6.50 29.01 2.43
C TYR A 761 7.33 29.56 3.60
N MET A 762 8.26 28.77 4.15
CA MET A 762 9.15 29.24 5.21
C MET A 762 10.01 30.43 4.75
N ASP A 763 10.62 30.34 3.56
CA ASP A 763 11.46 31.42 3.02
C ASP A 763 10.67 32.71 2.81
N GLU A 764 9.46 32.60 2.25
CA GLU A 764 8.55 33.73 2.08
C GLU A 764 8.19 34.41 3.41
N MET A 765 7.87 33.62 4.43
CA MET A 765 7.57 34.12 5.76
C MET A 765 8.78 34.80 6.41
N VAL A 766 9.96 34.20 6.31
CA VAL A 766 11.23 34.76 6.82
C VAL A 766 11.53 36.10 6.15
N ASP A 767 11.41 36.18 4.83
CA ASP A 767 11.64 37.42 4.08
C ASP A 767 10.60 38.48 4.40
N ARG A 768 9.34 38.08 4.62
CA ARG A 768 8.28 38.99 5.05
C ARG A 768 8.55 39.57 6.43
N LEU A 769 8.98 38.75 7.39
CA LEU A 769 9.36 39.22 8.74
C LEU A 769 10.55 40.18 8.68
N LYS A 770 11.62 39.82 7.96
CA LYS A 770 12.81 40.69 7.79
C LYS A 770 12.45 42.05 7.19
N ARG A 771 11.61 42.09 6.15
CA ARG A 771 11.15 43.34 5.52
C ARG A 771 10.35 44.25 6.48
N HIS A 772 9.75 43.68 7.52
CA HIS A 772 9.05 44.42 8.58
C HIS A 772 9.91 44.64 9.83
N GLY A 773 11.23 44.46 9.75
CA GLY A 773 12.16 44.70 10.86
C GLY A 773 12.01 43.72 12.03
N LYS A 774 11.51 42.52 11.78
CA LYS A 774 11.30 41.49 12.79
C LYS A 774 12.52 40.57 12.87
N GLU A 775 12.98 40.30 14.09
CA GLU A 775 14.09 39.38 14.40
C GLU A 775 13.69 38.26 15.37
N ASN A 776 12.40 38.16 15.69
CA ASN A 776 11.82 37.23 16.65
C ASN A 776 11.58 35.83 16.04
N PHE A 777 12.50 35.31 15.24
CA PHE A 777 12.36 33.97 14.65
C PHE A 777 13.70 33.24 14.48
N GLU A 778 13.62 31.91 14.49
CA GLU A 778 14.65 31.01 14.00
C GLU A 778 14.04 30.04 12.98
N SER A 779 14.87 29.53 12.07
CA SER A 779 14.42 28.62 11.00
C SER A 779 15.41 27.47 10.81
N VAL A 780 14.90 26.29 10.52
CA VAL A 780 15.67 25.08 10.22
C VAL A 780 15.03 24.36 9.03
N SER A 781 15.85 23.92 8.07
CA SER A 781 15.42 23.02 6.99
C SER A 781 16.10 21.66 7.10
N TYR A 782 15.38 20.61 6.69
CA TYR A 782 15.85 19.23 6.74
C TYR A 782 15.87 18.61 5.34
N PRO A 783 17.05 18.50 4.70
CA PRO A 783 17.23 17.75 3.47
C PRO A 783 16.87 16.27 3.67
N GLY A 784 16.13 15.68 2.73
CA GLY A 784 15.71 14.28 2.83
C GLY A 784 14.62 14.01 3.86
N ALA A 785 14.05 15.02 4.51
CA ALA A 785 12.88 14.85 5.38
C ALA A 785 11.57 15.06 4.62
N GLY A 786 10.50 14.41 5.09
CA GLY A 786 9.17 14.45 4.49
C GLY A 786 8.18 15.26 5.32
N HIS A 787 6.92 15.27 4.91
CA HIS A 787 5.88 16.13 5.49
C HIS A 787 5.61 15.91 6.99
N TYR A 788 5.54 14.66 7.44
CA TYR A 788 5.18 14.33 8.83
C TYR A 788 6.39 14.21 9.75
N LEU A 789 6.95 15.34 10.19
CA LEU A 789 7.95 15.33 11.27
C LEU A 789 7.27 15.18 12.63
N GLU A 790 7.28 13.96 13.16
CA GLU A 790 6.62 13.56 14.40
C GLU A 790 7.61 13.43 15.58
N PRO A 791 7.13 13.17 16.81
CA PRO A 791 8.01 12.74 17.88
C PRO A 791 8.78 11.46 17.49
N PRO A 792 10.08 11.35 17.85
CA PRO A 792 11.01 10.37 17.28
C PRO A 792 10.62 8.89 17.44
N PHE A 793 11.28 8.06 16.64
CA PHE A 793 11.28 6.59 16.72
C PHE A 793 9.94 5.92 16.37
N GLY A 794 9.03 6.66 15.74
CA GLY A 794 7.90 6.07 15.06
C GLY A 794 8.31 5.47 13.70
N PRO A 795 7.53 4.52 13.16
CA PRO A 795 7.72 4.03 11.79
C PRO A 795 7.62 5.17 10.77
N TYR A 796 8.63 5.30 9.90
CA TYR A 796 8.61 6.24 8.78
C TYR A 796 7.49 5.89 7.79
N CYS A 797 6.78 6.90 7.29
CA CYS A 797 5.64 6.74 6.40
C CYS A 797 5.81 7.55 5.11
N PRO A 798 6.20 6.94 3.98
CA PRO A 798 6.38 7.66 2.71
C PRO A 798 5.07 8.11 2.08
N SER A 799 3.96 7.44 2.42
CA SER A 799 2.65 7.69 1.81
C SER A 799 1.51 7.13 2.66
N SER A 800 0.37 7.79 2.64
CA SER A 800 -0.87 7.28 3.24
C SER A 800 -2.11 7.98 2.70
N PHE A 801 -3.29 7.45 3.04
CA PHE A 801 -4.57 8.08 2.70
C PHE A 801 -4.64 9.52 3.23
N HIS A 802 -4.96 10.48 2.36
CA HIS A 802 -5.17 11.87 2.72
C HIS A 802 -6.67 12.17 2.76
N GLY A 803 -7.22 12.46 3.94
CA GLY A 803 -8.66 12.67 4.14
C GLY A 803 -9.30 13.74 3.25
N VAL A 804 -8.61 14.87 3.02
CA VAL A 804 -9.12 15.96 2.14
C VAL A 804 -9.07 15.60 0.66
N VAL A 805 -7.98 14.97 0.19
CA VAL A 805 -7.84 14.61 -1.22
C VAL A 805 -8.64 13.34 -1.57
N GLY A 806 -8.96 12.51 -0.57
CA GLY A 806 -9.74 11.29 -0.74
C GLY A 806 -8.98 10.12 -1.35
N MET A 807 -7.64 10.23 -1.46
CA MET A 807 -6.76 9.23 -2.06
C MET A 807 -5.44 9.14 -1.29
N PRO A 808 -4.67 8.04 -1.43
CA PRO A 808 -3.28 7.98 -0.96
C PRO A 808 -2.42 9.06 -1.59
N VAL A 809 -1.63 9.77 -0.78
CA VAL A 809 -0.68 10.79 -1.25
C VAL A 809 0.72 10.44 -0.79
N LEU A 810 1.72 10.99 -1.49
CA LEU A 810 3.10 10.95 -1.03
C LEU A 810 3.39 12.06 -0.02
N TRP A 811 4.08 11.71 1.05
CA TRP A 811 4.55 12.65 2.08
C TRP A 811 6.03 13.01 1.90
N GLY A 812 6.77 12.17 1.19
CA GLY A 812 8.18 12.37 0.85
C GLY A 812 9.16 12.05 1.97
N GLY A 813 10.40 12.48 1.79
CA GLY A 813 11.56 12.15 2.63
C GLY A 813 12.16 10.76 2.38
N GLU A 814 13.34 10.55 2.95
CA GLU A 814 14.09 9.30 2.97
C GLU A 814 14.13 8.76 4.41
N PRO A 815 13.90 7.46 4.66
CA PRO A 815 13.67 6.94 6.01
C PRO A 815 14.71 7.37 7.06
N ARG A 816 15.99 7.27 6.72
CA ARG A 816 17.11 7.61 7.61
C ARG A 816 17.20 9.11 7.89
N ALA A 817 17.14 9.94 6.84
CA ALA A 817 17.23 11.39 6.95
C ALA A 817 16.01 11.94 7.70
N HIS A 818 14.82 11.39 7.43
CA HIS A 818 13.59 11.71 8.12
C HIS A 818 13.68 11.39 9.62
N ALA A 819 14.10 10.17 9.99
CA ALA A 819 14.23 9.79 11.40
C ALA A 819 15.26 10.67 12.15
N ALA A 820 16.37 11.04 11.50
CA ALA A 820 17.34 11.96 12.07
C ALA A 820 16.78 13.38 12.26
N ALA A 821 15.98 13.87 11.30
CA ALA A 821 15.31 15.16 11.38
C ALA A 821 14.31 15.21 12.54
N GLU A 822 13.53 14.16 12.77
CA GLU A 822 12.62 14.06 13.93
C GLU A 822 13.37 14.17 15.25
N VAL A 823 14.47 13.42 15.41
CA VAL A 823 15.30 13.44 16.64
C VAL A 823 15.85 14.85 16.90
N HIS A 824 16.41 15.49 15.88
CA HIS A 824 16.97 16.83 16.01
C HIS A 824 15.88 17.88 16.31
N LEU A 825 14.79 17.87 15.54
CA LEU A 825 13.70 18.81 15.70
C LEU A 825 13.03 18.68 17.07
N TRP A 826 12.81 17.46 17.55
CA TRP A 826 12.18 17.23 18.85
C TRP A 826 12.96 17.85 20.00
N LYS A 827 14.29 17.75 19.97
CA LYS A 827 15.16 18.42 20.95
C LYS A 827 15.06 19.94 20.82
N LYS A 828 15.14 20.47 19.59
CA LYS A 828 15.06 21.92 19.32
C LYS A 828 13.73 22.53 19.77
N ILE A 829 12.61 21.84 19.58
CA ILE A 829 11.28 22.25 20.05
C ILE A 829 11.27 22.46 21.57
N GLN A 830 11.81 21.50 22.32
CA GLN A 830 11.85 21.59 23.78
C GLN A 830 12.76 22.74 24.25
N GLU A 831 13.93 22.91 23.63
CA GLU A 831 14.85 24.02 23.93
C GLU A 831 14.20 25.38 23.63
N PHE A 832 13.55 25.52 22.48
CA PHE A 832 12.85 26.72 22.06
C PHE A 832 11.75 27.11 23.06
N PHE A 833 10.88 26.16 23.43
CA PHE A 833 9.82 26.45 24.40
C PHE A 833 10.36 26.74 25.80
N ARG A 834 11.37 26.02 26.30
CA ARG A 834 12.00 26.35 27.59
C ARG A 834 12.59 27.75 27.60
N THR A 835 13.21 28.16 26.50
CA THR A 835 13.86 29.48 26.39
C THR A 835 12.84 30.61 26.37
N HIS A 836 11.70 30.43 25.69
CA HIS A 836 10.78 31.53 25.39
C HIS A 836 9.48 31.54 26.20
N LEU A 837 9.21 30.48 26.95
CA LEU A 837 8.06 30.38 27.85
C LEU A 837 8.47 30.33 29.33
N ASN A 838 9.75 30.58 29.65
CA ASN A 838 10.25 30.44 31.00
C ASN A 838 9.49 31.34 31.99
N CYS A 839 9.25 30.81 33.18
CA CYS A 839 8.62 31.53 34.28
C CYS A 839 9.74 32.12 35.15
N ASP A 840 9.88 33.44 35.22
CA ASP A 840 10.85 34.04 36.13
C ASP A 840 10.51 33.69 37.59
N GLU A 841 11.51 33.25 38.35
CA GLU A 841 11.43 32.96 39.80
C GLU A 841 10.98 34.16 40.64
N THR A 842 10.94 35.37 40.08
CA THR A 842 10.51 36.59 40.78
C THR A 842 9.00 36.67 41.01
N GLN A 843 8.18 35.88 40.30
CA GLN A 843 6.72 35.91 40.44
C GLN A 843 6.13 34.88 41.42
N THR A 844 6.90 33.87 41.88
CA THR A 844 6.41 32.91 42.88
C THR A 844 6.15 33.57 44.24
N LYS A 845 6.70 34.76 44.51
CA LYS A 845 6.40 35.53 45.72
C LYS A 845 5.08 36.30 45.68
N SER A 846 4.48 36.57 44.51
CA SER A 846 3.26 37.40 44.43
C SER A 846 1.95 36.62 44.56
N LYS A 847 1.97 35.28 44.43
CA LYS A 847 0.78 34.42 44.61
C LYS A 847 0.59 33.87 46.03
N SER A 848 1.47 34.19 46.99
CA SER A 848 1.25 33.85 48.39
C SER A 848 0.65 35.05 49.15
N ALA A 849 -0.69 35.07 49.28
CA ALA A 849 -1.33 35.95 50.25
C ALA A 849 -1.00 35.47 51.68
N PRO A 850 -0.75 36.38 52.64
CA PRO A 850 -0.24 36.00 53.95
C PRO A 850 -1.35 35.39 54.81
N PHE A 851 -1.13 34.17 55.30
CA PHE A 851 -1.89 33.61 56.40
C PHE A 851 -1.68 34.49 57.64
N LEU A 852 -2.76 35.12 58.11
CA LEU A 852 -2.81 35.82 59.39
C LEU A 852 -2.52 34.82 60.53
N SER A 853 -1.38 34.98 61.19
CA SER A 853 -1.08 34.30 62.45
C SER A 853 -1.82 35.01 63.59
N PHE A 854 -2.81 34.34 64.19
CA PHE A 854 -3.37 34.73 65.47
C PHE A 854 -2.35 34.44 66.58
N ARG A 855 -1.78 35.50 67.16
CA ARG A 855 -1.08 35.46 68.46
C ARG A 855 -2.11 35.30 69.58
N LEU A 856 -2.05 34.19 70.29
CA LEU A 856 -2.60 34.07 71.65
C LEU A 856 -1.44 33.88 72.63
N LEU A 857 -1.16 34.95 73.38
CA LEU A 857 -0.39 34.86 74.62
C LEU A 857 -1.25 34.18 75.69
N ARG A 858 -0.78 33.09 76.28
CA ARG A 858 -0.76 32.91 77.76
C ARG A 858 0.05 31.68 78.19
N GLY A 859 1.15 31.99 78.88
CA GLY A 859 1.87 31.30 79.95
C GLY A 859 1.73 29.80 80.22
N ARG A 860 2.90 29.15 80.21
CA ARG A 860 3.44 28.12 81.13
C ARG A 860 2.55 26.91 81.48
N ILE A 861 3.03 25.71 81.11
CA ILE A 861 3.58 24.68 82.02
C ILE A 861 4.36 23.66 81.18
N SER A 862 5.48 23.20 81.75
CA SER A 862 6.38 22.17 81.25
C SER A 862 5.78 20.77 81.43
N LEU A 863 5.87 19.88 80.43
CA LEU A 863 6.57 18.59 80.60
C LEU A 863 6.68 17.82 79.27
N GLN A 864 7.75 17.04 79.24
CA GLN A 864 8.28 16.16 78.21
C GLN A 864 7.41 14.94 77.84
N LEU A 865 7.68 14.48 76.61
CA LEU A 865 7.82 13.09 76.15
C LEU A 865 6.57 12.22 75.91
N LEU A 866 6.53 11.81 74.64
CA LEU A 866 6.41 10.45 74.14
C LEU A 866 5.03 9.80 73.95
N SER A 867 4.94 9.35 72.69
CA SER A 867 4.53 8.02 72.24
C SER A 867 3.06 7.79 71.96
N GLU A 868 2.86 7.40 70.70
CA GLU A 868 1.88 6.42 70.21
C GLU A 868 0.43 6.87 70.29
N GLY A 869 -0.37 6.74 69.25
CA GLY A 869 -0.36 5.76 68.18
C GLY A 869 -1.82 5.59 67.83
N LEU A 870 -2.10 5.56 66.53
CA LEU A 870 -3.41 5.32 65.90
C LEU A 870 -4.41 4.55 66.76
N PHE A 871 -5.69 4.95 66.73
CA PHE A 871 -6.79 4.06 66.30
C PHE A 871 -8.14 4.81 66.14
N VAL A 872 -8.81 4.53 64.99
CA VAL A 872 -10.26 4.49 64.71
C VAL A 872 -11.11 5.77 64.79
N LEU A 873 -11.80 6.10 63.69
CA LEU A 873 -13.26 5.92 63.47
C LEU A 873 -13.67 6.61 62.15
N LEU A 874 -14.19 5.84 61.19
CA LEU A 874 -15.63 5.72 60.87
C LEU A 874 -16.21 7.04 60.32
N LEU A 875 -16.50 7.05 59.02
CA LEU A 875 -17.85 6.83 58.46
C LEU A 875 -18.77 8.03 58.68
N TYR A 876 -19.27 8.59 57.57
CA TYR A 876 -20.64 9.04 57.28
C TYR A 876 -20.53 9.80 55.94
N LEU A 877 -21.08 9.29 54.82
CA LEU A 877 -22.42 9.63 54.29
C LEU A 877 -22.56 11.16 54.16
N HIS A 878 -22.88 11.77 53.02
CA HIS A 878 -23.79 11.40 51.94
C HIS A 878 -23.52 12.34 50.76
N GLU A 879 -23.95 11.88 49.58
CA GLU A 879 -24.30 12.63 48.35
C GLU A 879 -24.41 14.15 48.46
N GLU A 880 -23.61 14.87 47.66
CA GLU A 880 -24.02 15.49 46.37
C GLU A 880 -22.81 15.68 45.45
#